data_AF-A0A8F2W0L1-F1
#
_entry.id   AF-A0A8F2W0L1-F1
#
_cell.length_a   1.000
_cell.length_b   1.000
_cell.length_c   1.000
_cell.angle_alpha   90.00
_cell.angle_beta   90.00
_cell.angle_gamma   90.00
#
_symmetry.space_group_name_H-M   'P 1'
#
loop_
_entity.id
_entity.type
_entity.pdbx_description
1 polymer ?
#
loop_
_entity_poly.entity_id
_entity_poly.type
_entity_poly.pdbx_seq_one_letter_code
_entity_poly.pdbx_strand_id
1 'polypeptide(L)'
;MKILNREEREAHASHIASEGLKGLFVGSLISLSAFGYLKLKHPVRFKQFNTSIKACILIMPTVSCCAFYADQGSVQFDKAMRSSPQNEKLLMDRYREWKKKSTGEQILTGARNNKTKVGLGAWMASVGGYYAYLKQDTRLSEVQRMAKMRTFTSISSVVLLGATTAAIYADSNFSKGGEEVVSDERFQAIVLTDSFETRFMPLTSVKPRCLLPLVSVPLIEYTLEFLARAGVNEVYLMCCAHADQIQQYIESSKWAQNSPFKITTIMSLESRSVGDAMRDLDNRGLITGDFLLVSGDVVTNIDFEKVMAFHKQRKSVDKEHILSMVLTSASPLHRTRSHVDPAVFILDKQTDRCHYYQDIPPAGGRKTSINIDPELLEDIENDFVIRNDLIDCHVDICSPHVPQIFQENFDYQTLRSDFVKGVLTSDLLKKTIYAYITEGAEYAARVESWDTYDAISQDVLARWSYPLVPDMNLIGSSYKYEFHHIYKEDKVVLAQSCRVGSSTSIGTNTSVGANTAIEKSSIGRNCEVGANVIVKNSYIWDNVVIEDNVTVENAIVAGNTVIKEGAKLRKGAVIGYNVTIGAGKVISSNVKVVDKPVKKDTGSGVFDDDDEEDQNEENFQANAIDVDIVGEDGAGVMYLSDREFDDESESESASLNNSSLIYQMSNLNVSDDSIASVTKKKMKRHGRHNSRSSRRMSATSVLSTDFEEEEEEDFNKEAVATVERAIENKHDLDTALLELNTLRMSMNVTYHEVRQATVEAIVRRIVHFITTDTLNVRDASAKIFNEWGGLFRRQIFSEEDQQDLAQIIQEACATVDHEYNEMILCIALQKLYQMDIIEEDNIYAWWNSEASVATEALKKVRGVTASFVEWLQNTEEESEEESD
;
A
#
# COMPACT_ATOMS: atom_id res chain seq x y z
N MET A 1 12.02 48.29 -2.97
CA MET A 1 13.14 48.42 -2.02
C MET A 1 12.57 48.64 -0.62
N LYS A 2 12.72 47.67 0.30
CA LYS A 2 12.32 47.84 1.71
C LYS A 2 13.24 48.91 2.32
N ILE A 3 12.69 49.95 2.96
CA ILE A 3 13.49 50.94 3.70
C ILE A 3 13.98 50.22 4.96
N LEU A 4 15.28 49.90 4.99
CA LEU A 4 15.91 49.19 6.13
C LEU A 4 15.72 49.98 7.44
N ASN A 5 15.24 49.28 8.47
CA ASN A 5 15.10 49.84 9.81
C ASN A 5 16.48 50.17 10.41
N ARG A 6 16.53 51.15 11.33
CA ARG A 6 17.78 51.54 12.00
C ARG A 6 18.44 50.35 12.72
N GLU A 7 17.66 49.49 13.36
CA GLU A 7 18.15 48.29 14.04
C GLU A 7 18.77 47.28 13.06
N GLU A 8 18.16 47.08 11.88
CA GLU A 8 18.67 46.16 10.85
C GLU A 8 20.02 46.66 10.31
N ARG A 9 20.18 47.98 10.16
CA ARG A 9 21.46 48.58 9.76
C ARG A 9 22.54 48.40 10.82
N GLU A 10 22.19 48.54 12.10
CA GLU A 10 23.12 48.32 13.21
C GLU A 10 23.51 46.84 13.33
N ALA A 11 22.57 45.91 13.12
CA ALA A 11 22.83 44.47 13.10
C ALA A 11 23.76 44.09 11.94
N HIS A 12 23.46 44.57 10.72
CA HIS A 12 24.28 44.34 9.53
C HIS A 12 25.71 44.89 9.72
N ALA A 13 25.85 46.12 10.23
CA ALA A 13 27.16 46.72 10.49
C ALA A 13 27.96 45.95 11.55
N SER A 14 27.31 45.47 12.61
CA SER A 14 27.97 44.67 13.65
C SER A 14 28.45 43.31 13.14
N HIS A 15 27.67 42.66 12.26
CA HIS A 15 28.03 41.38 11.65
C HIS A 15 29.23 41.55 10.71
N ILE A 16 29.21 42.55 9.83
CA ILE A 16 30.32 42.90 8.95
C ILE A 16 31.59 43.21 9.75
N ALA A 17 31.49 43.99 10.83
CA ALA A 17 32.63 44.31 11.67
C ALA A 17 33.24 43.05 12.31
N SER A 18 32.42 42.10 12.74
CA SER A 18 32.89 40.85 13.34
C SER A 18 33.61 39.93 12.34
N GLU A 19 33.11 39.81 11.11
CA GLU A 19 33.76 39.04 10.04
C GLU A 19 35.02 39.74 9.52
N GLY A 20 34.98 41.07 9.39
CA GLY A 20 36.15 41.89 9.07
C GLY A 20 37.28 41.73 10.09
N LEU A 21 36.94 41.64 11.39
CA LEU A 21 37.92 41.36 12.45
C LEU A 21 38.59 39.98 12.30
N LYS A 22 37.85 38.96 11.85
CA LYS A 22 38.45 37.65 11.53
C LYS A 22 39.39 37.75 10.34
N GLY A 23 38.99 38.48 9.29
CA GLY A 23 39.82 38.76 8.13
C GLY A 23 41.11 39.52 8.49
N LEU A 24 41.01 40.48 9.41
CA LEU A 24 42.16 41.20 9.96
C LEU A 24 43.11 40.27 10.70
N PHE A 25 42.61 39.37 11.55
CA PHE A 25 43.44 38.40 12.27
C PHE A 25 44.19 37.46 11.31
N VAL A 26 43.49 36.89 10.33
CA VAL A 26 44.08 36.01 9.30
C VAL A 26 45.12 36.77 8.48
N GLY A 27 44.78 37.98 8.02
CA GLY A 27 45.70 38.83 7.28
C GLY A 27 46.93 39.23 8.09
N SER A 28 46.79 39.48 9.40
CA SER A 28 47.90 39.77 10.30
C SER A 28 48.82 38.57 10.43
N LEU A 29 48.27 37.35 10.54
CA LEU A 29 49.05 36.13 10.64
C LEU A 29 49.84 35.84 9.34
N ILE A 30 49.21 36.04 8.18
CA ILE A 30 49.86 35.92 6.87
C ILE A 30 50.97 36.96 6.73
N SER A 31 50.69 38.22 7.10
CA SER A 31 51.64 39.32 6.97
C SER A 31 52.87 39.12 7.87
N LEU A 32 52.68 38.69 9.12
CA LEU A 32 53.75 38.39 10.07
C LEU A 32 54.58 37.17 9.62
N SER A 33 53.93 36.16 9.06
CA SER A 33 54.60 34.97 8.52
C SER A 33 55.44 35.32 7.30
N ALA A 34 54.91 36.11 6.37
CA ALA A 34 55.63 36.58 5.18
C ALA A 34 56.81 37.49 5.58
N PHE A 35 56.61 38.39 6.53
CA PHE A 35 57.65 39.28 7.06
C PHE A 35 58.76 38.49 7.77
N GLY A 36 58.40 37.49 8.58
CA GLY A 36 59.34 36.58 9.24
C GLY A 36 60.14 35.74 8.25
N TYR A 37 59.47 35.19 7.23
CA TYR A 37 60.10 34.38 6.18
C TYR A 37 61.12 35.18 5.37
N LEU A 38 60.78 36.39 4.93
CA LEU A 38 61.71 37.26 4.20
C LEU A 38 62.93 37.64 5.04
N LYS A 39 62.73 37.89 6.34
CA LYS A 39 63.81 38.20 7.28
C LYS A 39 64.77 37.03 7.50
N LEU A 40 64.25 35.80 7.54
CA LEU A 40 65.02 34.56 7.75
C LEU A 40 65.77 34.12 6.49
N LYS A 41 65.12 34.15 5.32
CA LYS A 41 65.69 33.59 4.08
C LYS A 41 66.58 34.57 3.31
N HIS A 42 66.32 35.88 3.37
CA HIS A 42 67.10 36.90 2.66
C HIS A 42 67.44 38.13 3.53
N PRO A 43 68.36 38.00 4.51
CA PRO A 43 68.66 39.07 5.46
C PRO A 43 69.30 40.31 4.83
N VAL A 44 70.04 40.16 3.72
CA VAL A 44 70.74 41.26 3.03
C VAL A 44 69.75 42.15 2.27
N ARG A 45 68.85 41.56 1.47
CA ARG A 45 67.81 42.30 0.73
C ARG A 45 66.80 42.96 1.68
N PHE A 46 66.46 42.28 2.78
CA PHE A 46 65.50 42.81 3.75
C PHE A 46 66.01 44.07 4.48
N LYS A 47 67.32 44.17 4.75
CA LYS A 47 67.91 45.39 5.33
C LYS A 47 67.87 46.58 4.36
N GLN A 48 68.01 46.32 3.06
CA GLN A 48 68.01 47.34 2.01
C GLN A 48 66.62 47.91 1.66
N PHE A 49 65.52 47.24 2.05
CA PHE A 49 64.18 47.77 1.78
C PHE A 49 63.87 49.05 2.57
N ASN A 50 63.35 50.05 1.87
CA ASN A 50 62.79 51.27 2.47
C ASN A 50 61.65 50.95 3.44
N THR A 51 61.46 51.82 4.45
CA THR A 51 60.42 51.68 5.48
C THR A 51 59.03 51.50 4.88
N SER A 52 58.74 52.18 3.76
CA SER A 52 57.46 52.06 3.04
C SER A 52 57.20 50.65 2.48
N ILE A 53 58.22 49.98 1.95
CA ILE A 53 58.08 48.61 1.41
C ILE A 53 57.85 47.62 2.56
N LYS A 54 58.56 47.80 3.68
CA LYS A 54 58.38 47.00 4.90
C LYS A 54 56.98 47.17 5.49
N ALA A 55 56.47 48.40 5.51
CA ALA A 55 55.10 48.69 5.93
C ALA A 55 54.07 48.08 4.96
N CYS A 56 54.31 48.16 3.65
CA CYS A 56 53.42 47.60 2.63
C CYS A 56 53.27 46.08 2.75
N ILE A 57 54.35 45.34 3.01
CA ILE A 57 54.32 43.88 3.21
C ILE A 57 53.46 43.50 4.43
N LEU A 58 53.42 44.37 5.45
CA LEU A 58 52.65 44.14 6.67
C LEU A 58 51.18 44.57 6.53
N ILE A 59 50.93 45.70 5.85
CA ILE A 59 49.62 46.35 5.78
C ILE A 59 48.76 45.83 4.62
N MET A 60 49.34 45.50 3.46
CA MET A 60 48.52 45.10 2.30
C MET A 60 47.77 43.78 2.52
N PRO A 61 48.39 42.69 3.02
CA PRO A 61 47.67 41.45 3.26
C PRO A 61 46.62 41.57 4.36
N THR A 62 46.88 42.40 5.39
CA THR A 62 45.94 42.64 6.50
C THR A 62 44.70 43.36 6.02
N VAL A 63 44.86 44.45 5.28
CA VAL A 63 43.74 45.24 4.76
C VAL A 63 42.97 44.44 3.70
N SER A 64 43.65 43.74 2.80
CA SER A 64 42.99 42.94 1.76
C SER A 64 42.13 41.80 2.32
N CYS A 65 42.63 41.08 3.33
CA CYS A 65 41.86 40.00 3.95
C CYS A 65 40.69 40.56 4.79
N CYS A 66 40.89 41.68 5.50
CA CYS A 66 39.82 42.36 6.22
C CYS A 66 38.67 42.74 5.27
N ALA A 67 38.98 43.34 4.13
CA ALA A 67 37.99 43.73 3.13
C ALA A 67 37.24 42.52 2.53
N PHE A 68 37.97 41.46 2.16
CA PHE A 68 37.36 40.26 1.56
C PHE A 68 36.38 39.56 2.51
N TYR A 69 36.75 39.39 3.78
CA TYR A 69 35.87 38.75 4.76
C TYR A 69 34.71 39.64 5.20
N ALA A 70 34.91 40.96 5.26
CA ALA A 70 33.82 41.91 5.48
C ALA A 70 32.77 41.83 4.36
N ASP A 71 33.21 41.69 3.11
CA ASP A 71 32.33 41.57 1.93
C ASP A 71 31.60 40.22 1.91
N GLN A 72 32.30 39.11 2.14
CA GLN A 72 31.65 37.80 2.31
C GLN A 72 30.64 37.80 3.46
N GLY A 73 30.98 38.43 4.59
CA GLY A 73 30.10 38.55 5.75
C GLY A 73 28.84 39.36 5.46
N SER A 74 28.93 40.40 4.62
CA SER A 74 27.78 41.17 4.15
C SER A 74 26.85 40.31 3.29
N VAL A 75 27.40 39.60 2.30
CA VAL A 75 26.60 38.74 1.41
C VAL A 75 25.95 37.59 2.18
N GLN A 76 26.64 36.99 3.15
CA GLN A 76 26.08 35.93 3.99
C GLN A 76 24.94 36.43 4.86
N PHE A 77 25.09 37.63 5.47
CA PHE A 77 24.03 38.23 6.26
C PHE A 77 22.79 38.53 5.41
N ASP A 78 22.97 39.12 4.23
CA ASP A 78 21.87 39.43 3.31
C ASP A 78 21.14 38.17 2.83
N LYS A 79 21.86 37.09 2.52
CA LYS A 79 21.28 35.79 2.16
C LYS A 79 20.48 35.19 3.33
N ALA A 80 21.05 35.21 4.53
CA ALA A 80 20.38 34.66 5.70
C ALA A 80 19.12 35.44 6.05
N MET A 81 19.16 36.77 5.97
CA MET A 81 18.04 37.65 6.31
C MET A 81 16.90 37.61 5.28
N ARG A 82 17.19 37.34 4.00
CA ARG A 82 16.17 37.26 2.92
C ARG A 82 15.65 35.84 2.64
N SER A 83 16.25 34.82 3.24
CA SER A 83 15.87 33.42 3.00
C SER A 83 14.47 33.04 3.50
N SER A 84 14.05 33.59 4.65
CA SER A 84 12.75 33.31 5.26
C SER A 84 12.37 34.39 6.28
N PRO A 85 11.09 34.78 6.40
CA PRO A 85 10.63 35.74 7.41
C PRO A 85 10.82 35.25 8.86
N GLN A 86 10.94 33.94 9.08
CA GLN A 86 11.27 33.38 10.39
C GLN A 86 12.76 33.56 10.73
N ASN A 87 13.65 33.38 9.74
CA ASN A 87 15.08 33.62 9.91
C ASN A 87 15.38 35.09 10.18
N GLU A 88 14.64 36.01 9.57
CA GLU A 88 14.71 37.45 9.85
C GLU A 88 14.43 37.73 11.34
N LYS A 89 13.35 37.18 11.90
CA LYS A 89 13.01 37.34 13.33
C LYS A 89 14.08 36.73 14.23
N LEU A 90 14.51 35.50 13.93
CA LEU A 90 15.49 34.76 14.73
C LEU A 90 16.87 35.45 14.75
N LEU A 91 17.34 35.99 13.63
CA LEU A 91 18.59 36.75 13.56
C LEU A 91 18.50 38.06 14.37
N MET A 92 17.37 38.75 14.28
CA MET A 92 17.14 39.99 15.03
C MET A 92 17.00 39.73 16.54
N ASP A 93 16.36 38.64 16.95
CA ASP A 93 16.26 38.25 18.35
C ASP A 93 17.61 37.82 18.92
N ARG A 94 18.43 37.06 18.17
CA ARG A 94 19.83 36.79 18.53
C ARG A 94 20.65 38.06 18.69
N TYR A 95 20.48 39.04 17.79
CA TYR A 95 21.16 40.33 17.89
C TYR A 95 20.73 41.10 19.15
N ARG A 96 19.42 41.12 19.46
CA ARG A 96 18.89 41.74 20.69
C ARG A 96 19.42 41.08 21.95
N GLU A 97 19.46 39.75 21.99
CA GLU A 97 20.04 38.98 23.09
C GLU A 97 21.54 39.26 23.24
N TRP A 98 22.28 39.29 22.14
CA TRP A 98 23.71 39.59 22.16
C TRP A 98 23.98 41.02 22.67
N LYS A 99 23.18 42.00 22.25
CA LYS A 99 23.28 43.40 22.69
C LYS A 99 22.95 43.59 24.18
N LYS A 100 22.12 42.72 24.76
CA LYS A 100 21.80 42.73 26.20
C LYS A 100 22.94 42.21 27.08
N LYS A 101 23.85 41.38 26.55
CA LYS A 101 24.95 40.79 27.33
C LYS A 101 26.02 41.83 27.70
N SER A 102 26.62 41.68 28.88
CA SER A 102 27.76 42.49 29.32
C SER A 102 28.96 42.30 28.38
N THR A 103 29.79 43.34 28.20
CA THR A 103 30.98 43.30 27.34
C THR A 103 31.93 42.13 27.68
N GLY A 104 32.01 41.75 28.96
CA GLY A 104 32.77 40.58 29.40
C GLY A 104 32.16 39.24 28.96
N GLU A 105 30.83 39.12 29.00
CA GLU A 105 30.10 37.92 28.58
C GLU A 105 30.06 37.76 27.06
N GLN A 106 30.03 38.86 26.32
CA GLN A 106 30.13 38.85 24.85
C GLN A 106 31.49 38.26 24.42
N ILE A 107 32.57 38.66 25.08
CA ILE A 107 33.92 38.13 24.85
C ILE A 107 33.98 36.65 25.25
N LEU A 108 33.42 36.28 26.39
CA LEU A 108 33.39 34.89 26.87
C LEU A 108 32.60 33.99 25.91
N THR A 109 31.43 34.43 25.44
CA THR A 109 30.60 33.69 24.48
C THR A 109 31.32 33.53 23.14
N GLY A 110 31.98 34.59 22.66
CA GLY A 110 32.79 34.56 21.44
C GLY A 110 34.00 33.61 21.56
N ALA A 111 34.64 33.56 22.73
CA ALA A 111 35.71 32.61 23.02
C ALA A 111 35.19 31.16 23.14
N ARG A 112 34.01 30.97 23.74
CA ARG A 112 33.34 29.67 23.89
C ARG A 112 32.98 29.04 22.55
N ASN A 113 32.54 29.84 21.59
CA ASN A 113 32.19 29.36 20.25
C ASN A 113 33.42 29.03 19.39
N ASN A 114 34.61 29.51 19.77
CA ASN A 114 35.86 29.28 19.06
C ASN A 114 36.89 28.49 19.90
N LYS A 115 36.42 27.63 20.82
CA LYS A 115 37.25 26.87 21.77
C LYS A 115 38.44 26.15 21.13
N THR A 116 38.24 25.53 19.96
CA THR A 116 39.30 24.79 19.25
C THR A 116 40.40 25.71 18.70
N LYS A 117 40.02 26.87 18.16
CA LYS A 117 40.96 27.87 17.61
C LYS A 117 41.74 28.58 18.72
N VAL A 118 41.09 28.88 19.84
CA VAL A 118 41.75 29.47 21.03
C VAL A 118 42.71 28.47 21.66
N GLY A 119 42.31 27.19 21.79
CA GLY A 119 43.17 26.13 22.29
C GLY A 119 44.42 25.92 21.43
N LEU A 120 44.26 25.90 20.10
CA LEU A 120 45.37 25.77 19.16
C LEU A 120 46.30 26.99 19.19
N GLY A 121 45.75 28.20 19.34
CA GLY A 121 46.52 29.43 19.50
C GLY A 121 47.35 29.47 20.79
N ALA A 122 46.77 29.07 21.92
CA ALA A 122 47.47 28.94 23.19
C ALA A 122 48.58 27.88 23.14
N TRP A 123 48.33 26.76 22.47
CA TRP A 123 49.33 25.72 22.23
C TRP A 123 50.53 26.25 21.42
N MET A 124 50.27 26.92 20.29
CA MET A 124 51.33 27.52 19.47
C MET A 124 52.11 28.60 20.22
N ALA A 125 51.44 29.41 21.05
CA ALA A 125 52.10 30.43 21.87
C ALA A 125 53.01 29.80 22.94
N SER A 126 52.58 28.71 23.58
CA SER A 126 53.38 27.98 24.57
C SER A 126 54.64 27.37 23.95
N VAL A 127 54.49 26.73 22.78
CA VAL A 127 55.62 26.16 22.02
C VAL A 127 56.59 27.25 21.56
N GLY A 128 56.07 28.38 21.07
CA GLY A 128 56.86 29.54 20.66
C GLY A 128 57.60 30.19 21.83
N GLY A 129 56.95 30.34 22.98
CA GLY A 129 57.56 30.86 24.22
C GLY A 129 58.68 29.96 24.73
N TYR A 130 58.49 28.65 24.72
CA TYR A 130 59.53 27.69 25.10
C TYR A 130 60.73 27.72 24.15
N TYR A 131 60.51 27.90 22.85
CA TYR A 131 61.59 28.08 21.88
C TYR A 131 62.36 29.38 22.12
N ALA A 132 61.67 30.48 22.42
CA ALA A 132 62.31 31.75 22.76
C ALA A 132 63.16 31.64 24.04
N TYR A 133 62.68 30.91 25.04
CA TYR A 133 63.42 30.60 26.26
C TYR A 133 64.69 29.77 25.97
N LEU A 134 64.57 28.69 25.19
CA LEU A 134 65.73 27.87 24.78
C LEU A 134 66.77 28.65 23.96
N LYS A 135 66.35 29.73 23.29
CA LYS A 135 67.23 30.58 22.48
C LYS A 135 68.10 31.51 23.32
N GLN A 136 67.66 31.90 24.52
CA GLN A 136 68.46 32.70 25.46
C GLN A 136 69.64 31.92 26.05
N ASP A 137 69.55 30.58 26.05
CA ASP A 137 70.53 29.72 26.69
C ASP A 137 71.69 29.40 25.73
N THR A 138 72.83 30.09 25.86
CA THR A 138 73.97 30.04 24.91
C THR A 138 74.77 28.73 24.93
N ARG A 139 74.49 27.82 25.86
CA ARG A 139 75.23 26.56 26.05
C ARG A 139 74.71 25.36 25.24
N LEU A 140 73.51 25.48 24.64
CA LEU A 140 72.86 24.38 23.90
C LEU A 140 73.08 24.51 22.39
N SER A 141 73.47 23.41 21.73
CA SER A 141 73.58 23.36 20.27
C SER A 141 72.20 23.38 19.60
N GLU A 142 72.12 23.82 18.33
CA GLU A 142 70.81 23.95 17.64
C GLU A 142 70.06 22.61 17.53
N VAL A 143 70.79 21.51 17.34
CA VAL A 143 70.21 20.16 17.27
C VAL A 143 69.62 19.76 18.63
N GLN A 144 70.29 20.10 19.73
CA GLN A 144 69.78 19.85 21.08
C GLN A 144 68.56 20.72 21.42
N ARG A 145 68.50 21.97 20.94
CA ARG A 145 67.32 22.83 21.09
C ARG A 145 66.11 22.26 20.36
N MET A 146 66.31 21.77 19.13
CA MET A 146 65.24 21.12 18.37
C MET A 146 64.75 19.83 19.01
N ALA A 147 65.66 19.02 19.57
CA ALA A 147 65.29 17.82 20.31
C ALA A 147 64.45 18.15 21.56
N LYS A 148 64.88 19.12 22.37
CA LYS A 148 64.12 19.59 23.54
C LYS A 148 62.78 20.23 23.17
N MET A 149 62.72 20.94 22.05
CA MET A 149 61.47 21.51 21.52
C MET A 149 60.49 20.40 21.12
N ARG A 150 60.96 19.37 20.41
CA ARG A 150 60.13 18.21 20.01
C ARG A 150 59.59 17.45 21.21
N THR A 151 60.38 17.29 22.27
CA THR A 151 59.88 16.66 23.50
C THR A 151 58.82 17.53 24.17
N PHE A 152 59.01 18.85 24.22
CA PHE A 152 58.03 19.76 24.82
C PHE A 152 56.73 19.87 24.01
N THR A 153 56.82 19.90 22.67
CA THR A 153 55.63 19.91 21.80
C THR A 153 54.80 18.65 22.00
N SER A 154 55.46 17.50 22.10
CA SER A 154 54.79 16.20 22.30
C SER A 154 54.10 16.14 23.67
N ILE A 155 54.79 16.56 24.74
CA ILE A 155 54.21 16.62 26.09
C ILE A 155 53.03 17.59 26.14
N SER A 156 53.19 18.80 25.59
CA SER A 156 52.13 19.82 25.55
C SER A 156 50.91 19.33 24.77
N SER A 157 51.10 18.60 23.66
CA SER A 157 49.98 18.02 22.89
C SER A 157 49.22 16.93 23.65
N VAL A 158 49.91 16.08 24.42
CA VAL A 158 49.26 15.05 25.24
C VAL A 158 48.47 15.67 26.38
N VAL A 159 48.99 16.72 27.02
CA VAL A 159 48.29 17.47 28.06
C VAL A 159 47.05 18.16 27.50
N LEU A 160 47.13 18.75 26.30
CA LEU A 160 45.99 19.40 25.65
C LEU A 160 44.91 18.37 25.28
N LEU A 161 45.30 17.22 24.73
CA LEU A 161 44.39 16.11 24.45
C LEU A 161 43.73 15.59 25.73
N GLY A 162 44.51 15.37 26.80
CA GLY A 162 44.01 14.99 28.11
C GLY A 162 42.98 15.98 28.66
N ALA A 163 43.29 17.29 28.62
CA ALA A 163 42.38 18.34 29.05
C ALA A 163 41.11 18.42 28.18
N THR A 164 41.22 18.22 26.86
CA THR A 164 40.03 18.16 25.98
C THR A 164 39.19 16.92 26.23
N THR A 165 39.79 15.75 26.45
CA THR A 165 39.05 14.53 26.79
C THR A 165 38.38 14.63 28.16
N ALA A 166 39.04 15.23 29.15
CA ALA A 166 38.45 15.49 30.46
C ALA A 166 37.31 16.53 30.39
N ALA A 167 37.43 17.55 29.53
CA ALA A 167 36.36 18.51 29.29
C ALA A 167 35.17 17.87 28.55
N ILE A 168 35.41 16.98 27.58
CA ILE A 168 34.37 16.21 26.88
C ILE A 168 33.69 15.24 27.85
N TYR A 169 34.47 14.58 28.73
CA TYR A 169 33.93 13.67 29.74
C TYR A 169 33.11 14.41 30.81
N ALA A 170 33.57 15.60 31.22
CA ALA A 170 32.82 16.49 32.10
C ALA A 170 31.53 17.00 31.42
N ASP A 171 31.56 17.32 30.12
CA ASP A 171 30.36 17.67 29.34
C ASP A 171 29.40 16.48 29.24
N SER A 172 29.88 15.25 29.04
CA SER A 172 28.99 14.05 28.96
C SER A 172 28.22 13.77 30.25
N ASN A 173 28.80 14.10 31.41
CA ASN A 173 28.13 13.98 32.71
C ASN A 173 27.25 15.20 33.06
N PHE A 174 27.48 16.36 32.44
CA PHE A 174 26.64 17.57 32.60
C PHE A 174 25.50 17.65 31.56
N SER A 175 25.64 16.96 30.41
CA SER A 175 24.68 16.92 29.30
C SER A 175 23.41 16.13 29.60
N LYS A 176 23.27 15.53 30.79
CA LYS A 176 21.97 15.07 31.30
C LYS A 176 21.08 16.21 31.85
N GLY A 177 21.53 17.47 31.78
CA GLY A 177 20.78 18.64 32.25
C GLY A 177 20.92 19.90 31.40
N GLY A 178 21.29 19.78 30.12
CA GLY A 178 21.29 20.89 29.17
C GLY A 178 20.24 20.65 28.11
N GLU A 179 19.19 21.48 28.09
CA GLU A 179 18.12 21.50 27.08
C GLU A 179 18.71 21.36 25.66
N GLU A 180 18.49 20.20 25.06
CA GLU A 180 18.60 20.04 23.62
C GLU A 180 17.63 21.04 22.96
N VAL A 181 18.03 21.59 21.83
CA VAL A 181 17.15 22.37 20.97
C VAL A 181 16.03 21.44 20.52
N VAL A 182 14.91 21.44 21.24
CA VAL A 182 13.66 20.84 20.79
C VAL A 182 13.22 21.70 19.61
N SER A 183 13.54 21.25 18.39
CA SER A 183 12.65 21.53 17.28
C SER A 183 11.32 20.91 17.69
N ASP A 184 10.31 21.74 17.99
CA ASP A 184 8.92 21.27 18.06
C ASP A 184 8.53 20.83 16.64
N GLU A 185 8.98 19.63 16.25
CA GLU A 185 8.38 18.90 15.14
C GLU A 185 6.96 18.61 15.59
N ARG A 186 6.01 19.36 15.02
CA ARG A 186 4.59 19.11 15.26
C ARG A 186 4.29 17.70 14.76
N PHE A 187 3.86 16.85 15.67
CA PHE A 187 3.53 15.49 15.32
C PHE A 187 2.16 15.48 14.64
N GLN A 188 2.12 14.98 13.41
CA GLN A 188 0.93 14.96 12.56
C GLN A 188 0.35 13.55 12.55
N ALA A 189 -0.98 13.44 12.52
CA ALA A 189 -1.66 12.18 12.27
C ALA A 189 -2.63 12.30 11.09
N ILE A 190 -2.71 11.24 10.31
CA ILE A 190 -3.62 11.08 9.18
C ILE A 190 -4.56 9.95 9.54
N VAL A 191 -5.85 10.25 9.53
CA VAL A 191 -6.90 9.28 9.77
C VAL A 191 -7.65 9.04 8.48
N LEU A 192 -7.60 7.80 8.02
CA LEU A 192 -8.43 7.32 6.91
C LEU A 192 -9.82 7.06 7.45
N THR A 193 -10.77 7.97 7.21
CA THR A 193 -12.13 7.84 7.77
C THR A 193 -12.97 6.80 7.03
N ASP A 194 -12.57 6.48 5.82
CA ASP A 194 -13.13 5.43 4.99
C ASP A 194 -12.07 4.36 4.73
N SER A 195 -12.48 3.09 4.70
CA SER A 195 -11.59 1.97 4.34
C SER A 195 -11.74 1.56 2.88
N PHE A 196 -12.66 2.17 2.14
CA PHE A 196 -12.95 1.83 0.73
C PHE A 196 -13.46 0.39 0.54
N GLU A 197 -14.01 -0.20 1.62
CA GLU A 197 -14.52 -1.56 1.64
C GLU A 197 -16.04 -1.60 1.77
N THR A 198 -16.67 -2.52 1.06
CA THR A 198 -18.13 -2.67 1.05
C THR A 198 -18.67 -3.62 2.15
N ARG A 199 -17.83 -4.09 3.09
CA ARG A 199 -18.17 -5.13 4.08
C ARG A 199 -19.41 -4.81 4.94
N PHE A 200 -19.56 -3.55 5.33
CA PHE A 200 -20.67 -3.07 6.15
C PHE A 200 -21.90 -2.64 5.33
N MET A 201 -21.91 -2.91 4.02
CA MET A 201 -23.15 -2.80 3.25
C MET A 201 -24.19 -3.79 3.82
N PRO A 202 -25.42 -3.32 4.05
CA PRO A 202 -26.01 -2.08 3.53
C PRO A 202 -25.95 -0.84 4.45
N LEU A 203 -25.50 -0.95 5.70
CA LEU A 203 -25.55 0.19 6.66
C LEU A 203 -24.70 1.38 6.20
N THR A 204 -23.58 1.11 5.56
CA THR A 204 -22.66 2.14 5.07
C THR A 204 -23.19 2.98 3.90
N SER A 205 -24.29 2.56 3.26
CA SER A 205 -24.97 3.36 2.23
C SER A 205 -25.51 4.68 2.79
N VAL A 206 -25.97 4.68 4.05
CA VAL A 206 -26.62 5.85 4.67
C VAL A 206 -25.65 6.66 5.52
N LYS A 207 -24.82 5.99 6.31
CA LYS A 207 -23.83 6.61 7.21
C LYS A 207 -22.46 6.00 7.00
N PRO A 208 -21.37 6.79 7.03
CA PRO A 208 -20.03 6.24 6.88
C PRO A 208 -19.65 5.37 8.07
N ARG A 209 -18.73 4.42 7.84
CA ARG A 209 -18.34 3.41 8.82
C ARG A 209 -17.81 4.00 10.13
N CYS A 210 -17.00 5.07 10.04
CA CYS A 210 -16.43 5.75 11.20
C CYS A 210 -17.47 6.39 12.14
N LEU A 211 -18.70 6.62 11.67
CA LEU A 211 -19.80 7.16 12.47
C LEU A 211 -20.74 6.09 13.01
N LEU A 212 -20.51 4.80 12.72
CA LEU A 212 -21.30 3.73 13.31
C LEU A 212 -21.04 3.68 14.83
N PRO A 213 -22.09 3.55 15.65
CA PRO A 213 -21.93 3.54 17.09
C PRO A 213 -21.39 2.18 17.56
N LEU A 214 -20.36 2.18 18.37
CA LEU A 214 -19.84 1.05 19.15
C LEU A 214 -20.16 1.34 20.62
N VAL A 215 -21.00 0.52 21.27
CA VAL A 215 -21.47 0.77 22.64
C VAL A 215 -22.03 2.20 22.81
N SER A 216 -22.90 2.60 21.88
CA SER A 216 -23.58 3.92 21.83
C SER A 216 -22.65 5.15 21.66
N VAL A 217 -21.40 4.94 21.25
CA VAL A 217 -20.40 5.98 20.96
C VAL A 217 -19.87 5.77 19.54
N PRO A 218 -19.84 6.77 18.64
CA PRO A 218 -19.28 6.61 17.29
C PRO A 218 -17.82 6.15 17.30
N LEU A 219 -17.46 5.26 16.37
CA LEU A 219 -16.13 4.66 16.29
C LEU A 219 -15.00 5.70 16.22
N ILE A 220 -15.21 6.79 15.50
CA ILE A 220 -14.23 7.87 15.34
C ILE A 220 -13.79 8.48 16.68
N GLU A 221 -14.66 8.52 17.70
CA GLU A 221 -14.30 9.06 19.02
C GLU A 221 -13.24 8.22 19.72
N TYR A 222 -13.27 6.89 19.57
CA TYR A 222 -12.25 6.00 20.12
C TYR A 222 -10.89 6.28 19.48
N THR A 223 -10.86 6.50 18.16
CA THR A 223 -9.62 6.87 17.45
C THR A 223 -9.12 8.25 17.85
N LEU A 224 -9.99 9.25 17.95
CA LEU A 224 -9.60 10.62 18.31
C LEU A 224 -9.10 10.72 19.76
N GLU A 225 -9.71 9.97 20.69
CA GLU A 225 -9.23 9.90 22.07
C GLU A 225 -7.86 9.20 22.16
N PHE A 226 -7.65 8.15 21.37
CA PHE A 226 -6.33 7.53 21.25
C PHE A 226 -5.28 8.52 20.72
N LEU A 227 -5.60 9.28 19.66
CA LEU A 227 -4.71 10.31 19.11
C LEU A 227 -4.43 11.44 20.11
N ALA A 228 -5.44 11.81 20.93
CA ALA A 228 -5.27 12.79 22.00
C ALA A 228 -4.25 12.29 23.04
N ARG A 229 -4.35 11.02 23.43
CA ARG A 229 -3.42 10.39 24.37
C ARG A 229 -2.02 10.22 23.78
N ALA A 230 -1.92 10.00 22.47
CA ALA A 230 -0.64 9.93 21.76
C ALA A 230 0.10 11.27 21.68
N GLY A 231 -0.56 12.39 22.00
CA GLY A 231 0.07 13.73 22.01
C GLY A 231 0.25 14.32 20.61
N VAL A 232 -0.61 13.97 19.65
CA VAL A 232 -0.63 14.54 18.30
C VAL A 232 -0.96 16.04 18.35
N ASN A 233 -0.41 16.84 17.44
CA ASN A 233 -0.70 18.29 17.34
C ASN A 233 -1.71 18.63 16.24
N GLU A 234 -1.65 17.94 15.11
CA GLU A 234 -2.51 18.18 13.93
C GLU A 234 -3.05 16.84 13.41
N VAL A 235 -4.36 16.77 13.20
CA VAL A 235 -5.06 15.57 12.69
C VAL A 235 -5.73 15.91 11.36
N TYR A 236 -5.42 15.12 10.33
CA TYR A 236 -6.03 15.21 9.02
C TYR A 236 -7.01 14.05 8.82
N LEU A 237 -8.30 14.36 8.65
CA LEU A 237 -9.34 13.36 8.39
C LEU A 237 -9.57 13.27 6.88
N MET A 238 -9.14 12.18 6.25
CA MET A 238 -9.40 11.92 4.84
C MET A 238 -10.82 11.36 4.68
N CYS A 239 -11.71 12.14 4.08
CA CYS A 239 -13.14 11.84 3.95
C CYS A 239 -13.52 11.69 2.47
N CYS A 240 -14.15 10.56 2.14
CA CYS A 240 -14.57 10.21 0.79
C CYS A 240 -16.10 10.06 0.77
N ALA A 241 -16.61 8.94 1.28
CA ALA A 241 -18.05 8.74 1.43
C ALA A 241 -18.65 9.66 2.51
N HIS A 242 -19.78 10.29 2.19
CA HIS A 242 -20.59 11.11 3.12
C HIS A 242 -19.76 12.16 3.89
N ALA A 243 -18.82 12.82 3.20
CA ALA A 243 -17.92 13.80 3.82
C ALA A 243 -18.65 14.90 4.60
N ASP A 244 -19.80 15.37 4.08
CA ASP A 244 -20.64 16.37 4.74
C ASP A 244 -21.11 15.93 6.13
N GLN A 245 -21.49 14.65 6.29
CA GLN A 245 -21.95 14.12 7.58
C GLN A 245 -20.80 14.08 8.59
N ILE A 246 -19.60 13.69 8.14
CA ILE A 246 -18.40 13.66 8.99
C ILE A 246 -18.03 15.07 9.41
N GLN A 247 -18.05 16.04 8.49
CA GLN A 247 -17.76 17.43 8.80
C GLN A 247 -18.76 18.00 9.82
N GLN A 248 -20.06 17.82 9.60
CA GLN A 248 -21.11 18.24 10.54
C GLN A 248 -20.92 17.62 11.93
N TYR A 249 -20.58 16.32 11.97
CA TYR A 249 -20.31 15.63 13.23
C TYR A 249 -19.12 16.27 13.96
N ILE A 250 -17.99 16.48 13.28
CA ILE A 250 -16.78 17.06 13.87
C ILE A 250 -17.02 18.49 14.36
N GLU A 251 -17.74 19.32 13.59
CA GLU A 251 -18.11 20.68 13.99
C GLU A 251 -18.99 20.70 15.26
N SER A 252 -19.86 19.70 15.41
CA SER A 252 -20.69 19.53 16.62
C SER A 252 -19.95 18.92 17.82
N SER A 253 -18.82 18.26 17.57
CA SER A 253 -18.09 17.48 18.57
C SER A 253 -17.32 18.35 19.57
N LYS A 254 -16.87 17.74 20.67
CA LYS A 254 -16.00 18.38 21.67
C LYS A 254 -14.67 18.90 21.08
N TRP A 255 -14.23 18.27 19.98
CA TRP A 255 -12.93 18.53 19.38
C TRP A 255 -12.85 19.85 18.60
N ALA A 256 -13.97 20.43 18.18
CA ALA A 256 -13.96 21.73 17.52
C ALA A 256 -13.72 22.90 18.49
N GLN A 257 -14.14 22.76 19.76
CA GLN A 257 -14.13 23.86 20.73
C GLN A 257 -12.92 23.84 21.66
N ASN A 258 -12.53 22.66 22.17
CA ASN A 258 -11.50 22.54 23.20
C ASN A 258 -10.69 21.24 23.04
N SER A 259 -9.89 21.17 21.98
CA SER A 259 -9.06 20.01 21.66
C SER A 259 -7.57 20.25 21.95
N PRO A 260 -6.81 19.19 22.25
CA PRO A 260 -5.36 19.24 22.33
C PRO A 260 -4.69 19.36 20.94
N PHE A 261 -5.40 18.97 19.87
CA PHE A 261 -4.92 19.04 18.48
C PHE A 261 -5.91 19.74 17.55
N LYS A 262 -5.40 20.28 16.45
CA LYS A 262 -6.23 20.86 15.39
C LYS A 262 -6.70 19.78 14.42
N ILE A 263 -8.01 19.62 14.25
CA ILE A 263 -8.59 18.74 13.22
C ILE A 263 -8.81 19.52 11.93
N THR A 264 -8.42 18.95 10.80
CA THR A 264 -8.74 19.44 9.46
C THR A 264 -9.34 18.31 8.64
N THR A 265 -10.55 18.48 8.13
CA THR A 265 -11.20 17.53 7.22
C THR A 265 -10.72 17.79 5.79
N ILE A 266 -10.28 16.74 5.11
CA ILE A 266 -9.85 16.76 3.72
C ILE A 266 -10.91 15.98 2.93
N MET A 267 -11.61 16.69 2.04
CA MET A 267 -12.53 16.06 1.10
C MET A 267 -11.73 15.57 -0.10
N SER A 268 -11.80 14.27 -0.36
CA SER A 268 -11.39 13.66 -1.63
C SER A 268 -12.53 12.80 -2.15
N LEU A 269 -13.28 13.35 -3.11
CA LEU A 269 -14.42 12.69 -3.74
C LEU A 269 -13.99 11.68 -4.81
N GLU A 270 -12.78 11.87 -5.35
CA GLU A 270 -12.24 11.05 -6.45
C GLU A 270 -11.47 9.83 -5.95
N SER A 271 -10.98 9.85 -4.70
CA SER A 271 -10.22 8.74 -4.15
C SER A 271 -11.11 7.51 -3.96
N ARG A 272 -10.75 6.40 -4.62
CA ARG A 272 -11.42 5.10 -4.49
C ARG A 272 -10.61 4.08 -3.70
N SER A 273 -9.35 4.39 -3.43
CA SER A 273 -8.42 3.52 -2.71
C SER A 273 -7.61 4.29 -1.67
N VAL A 274 -6.97 3.55 -0.76
CA VAL A 274 -6.03 4.13 0.21
C VAL A 274 -4.83 4.75 -0.52
N GLY A 275 -4.38 4.11 -1.60
CA GLY A 275 -3.30 4.65 -2.45
C GLY A 275 -3.63 6.03 -3.01
N ASP A 276 -4.84 6.22 -3.55
CA ASP A 276 -5.28 7.51 -4.10
C ASP A 276 -5.35 8.58 -3.01
N ALA A 277 -5.88 8.23 -1.83
CA ALA A 277 -5.91 9.15 -0.69
C ALA A 277 -4.50 9.59 -0.25
N MET A 278 -3.52 8.70 -0.31
CA MET A 278 -2.12 9.03 0.00
C MET A 278 -1.47 9.91 -1.07
N ARG A 279 -1.77 9.67 -2.37
CA ARG A 279 -1.30 10.51 -3.49
C ARG A 279 -1.86 11.92 -3.40
N ASP A 280 -3.16 12.04 -3.14
CA ASP A 280 -3.82 13.33 -2.92
C ASP A 280 -3.20 14.12 -1.77
N LEU A 281 -2.77 13.40 -0.74
CA LEU A 281 -2.15 14.00 0.42
C LEU A 281 -0.73 14.50 0.13
N ASP A 282 0.04 13.76 -0.68
CA ASP A 282 1.35 14.21 -1.18
C ASP A 282 1.21 15.42 -2.13
N ASN A 283 0.23 15.40 -3.03
CA ASN A 283 -0.10 16.51 -3.93
C ASN A 283 -0.40 17.82 -3.18
N ARG A 284 -0.95 17.73 -1.96
CA ARG A 284 -1.22 18.88 -1.09
C ARG A 284 0.00 19.32 -0.27
N GLY A 285 1.03 18.50 -0.15
CA GLY A 285 2.29 18.82 0.53
C GLY A 285 2.14 19.13 2.03
N LEU A 286 1.21 18.46 2.72
CA LEU A 286 0.87 18.75 4.12
C LEU A 286 1.82 18.11 5.14
N ILE A 287 2.52 17.04 4.75
CA ILE A 287 3.41 16.29 5.64
C ILE A 287 4.79 16.95 5.71
N THR A 288 5.26 17.22 6.94
CA THR A 288 6.60 17.78 7.16
C THR A 288 7.60 16.81 7.78
N GLY A 289 7.12 15.77 8.47
CA GLY A 289 7.95 14.84 9.23
C GLY A 289 7.31 13.47 9.39
N ASP A 290 7.79 12.69 10.36
CA ASP A 290 7.18 11.40 10.68
C ASP A 290 5.75 11.62 11.17
N PHE A 291 4.82 10.84 10.64
CA PHE A 291 3.40 10.98 10.91
C PHE A 291 2.79 9.63 11.27
N LEU A 292 1.69 9.69 12.00
CA LEU A 292 0.90 8.52 12.37
C LEU A 292 -0.21 8.30 11.34
N LEU A 293 -0.24 7.15 10.69
CA LEU A 293 -1.32 6.70 9.81
C LEU A 293 -2.24 5.77 10.59
N VAL A 294 -3.52 6.11 10.71
CA VAL A 294 -4.53 5.33 11.45
C VAL A 294 -5.79 5.17 10.63
N SER A 295 -6.42 4.01 10.71
CA SER A 295 -7.78 3.81 10.19
C SER A 295 -8.84 4.33 11.19
N GLY A 296 -9.90 4.98 10.73
CA GLY A 296 -10.89 5.68 11.55
C GLY A 296 -11.81 4.82 12.43
N ASP A 297 -11.55 3.51 12.49
CA ASP A 297 -12.35 2.45 13.10
C ASP A 297 -11.55 1.60 14.11
N VAL A 298 -10.39 2.11 14.58
CA VAL A 298 -9.50 1.39 15.50
C VAL A 298 -9.85 1.72 16.96
N VAL A 299 -9.86 0.69 17.81
CA VAL A 299 -9.96 0.82 19.27
C VAL A 299 -8.66 0.33 19.88
N THR A 300 -7.93 1.23 20.55
CA THR A 300 -6.61 0.91 21.11
C THR A 300 -6.32 1.67 22.39
N ASN A 301 -5.62 1.02 23.34
CA ASN A 301 -5.12 1.65 24.57
C ASN A 301 -3.58 1.66 24.66
N ILE A 302 -2.89 1.39 23.55
CA ILE A 302 -1.43 1.29 23.43
C ILE A 302 -0.74 2.56 23.93
N ASP A 303 0.40 2.37 24.58
CA ASP A 303 1.26 3.48 25.01
C ASP A 303 2.14 3.97 23.85
N PHE A 304 1.70 5.04 23.21
CA PHE A 304 2.31 5.56 21.99
C PHE A 304 3.77 6.00 22.17
N GLU A 305 4.16 6.48 23.35
CA GLU A 305 5.53 6.94 23.62
C GLU A 305 6.56 5.83 23.39
N LYS A 306 6.22 4.58 23.75
CA LYS A 306 7.08 3.41 23.54
C LYS A 306 7.26 3.11 22.06
N VAL A 307 6.16 3.15 21.30
CA VAL A 307 6.17 2.89 19.85
C VAL A 307 6.99 3.96 19.12
N MET A 308 6.82 5.23 19.50
CA MET A 308 7.58 6.33 18.92
C MET A 308 9.08 6.25 19.26
N ALA A 309 9.42 5.87 20.50
CA ALA A 309 10.81 5.65 20.90
C ALA A 309 11.44 4.50 20.10
N PHE A 310 10.71 3.40 19.89
CA PHE A 310 11.13 2.29 19.04
C PHE A 310 11.38 2.74 17.60
N HIS A 311 10.44 3.48 17.01
CA HIS A 311 10.58 4.01 15.65
C HIS A 311 11.81 4.90 15.51
N LYS A 312 12.02 5.86 16.43
CA LYS A 312 13.19 6.75 16.43
C LYS A 312 14.50 5.99 16.61
N GLN A 313 14.53 4.98 17.47
CA GLN A 313 15.70 4.14 17.68
C GLN A 313 16.06 3.38 16.39
N ARG A 314 15.07 2.74 15.74
CA ARG A 314 15.29 2.01 14.48
C ARG A 314 15.73 2.95 13.36
N LYS A 315 15.10 4.11 13.22
CA LYS A 315 15.48 5.15 12.23
C LYS A 315 16.91 5.68 12.41
N SER A 316 17.42 5.69 13.64
CA SER A 316 18.80 6.09 13.92
C SER A 316 19.85 5.04 13.50
N VAL A 317 19.46 3.76 13.50
CA VAL A 317 20.29 2.62 13.11
C VAL A 317 20.22 2.41 11.60
N ASP A 318 19.00 2.42 11.06
CA ASP A 318 18.70 2.23 9.65
C ASP A 318 18.04 3.48 9.08
N LYS A 319 18.71 4.09 8.09
CA LYS A 319 18.21 5.28 7.39
C LYS A 319 17.15 4.95 6.34
N GLU A 320 17.10 3.70 5.89
CA GLU A 320 16.14 3.23 4.89
C GLU A 320 14.82 2.75 5.51
N HIS A 321 14.67 2.93 6.83
CA HIS A 321 13.45 2.66 7.58
C HIS A 321 12.33 3.62 7.18
N ILE A 322 11.23 3.05 6.67
CA ILE A 322 10.07 3.83 6.22
C ILE A 322 8.83 3.69 7.10
N LEU A 323 8.62 2.52 7.71
CA LEU A 323 7.34 2.14 8.29
C LEU A 323 7.53 1.28 9.53
N SER A 324 6.94 1.69 10.65
CA SER A 324 6.77 0.83 11.83
C SER A 324 5.30 0.45 11.97
N MET A 325 4.99 -0.84 11.77
CA MET A 325 3.65 -1.41 11.93
C MET A 325 3.42 -1.80 13.38
N VAL A 326 2.25 -1.51 13.93
CA VAL A 326 1.87 -1.95 15.27
C VAL A 326 1.00 -3.19 15.18
N LEU A 327 1.48 -4.31 15.73
CA LEU A 327 0.81 -5.60 15.71
C LEU A 327 0.56 -6.08 17.14
N THR A 328 -0.59 -6.72 17.37
CA THR A 328 -0.94 -7.26 18.69
C THR A 328 -0.81 -8.78 18.68
N SER A 329 -0.10 -9.32 19.67
CA SER A 329 0.03 -10.77 19.83
C SER A 329 -1.24 -11.37 20.39
N ALA A 330 -1.82 -12.34 19.68
CA ALA A 330 -3.05 -13.02 20.05
C ALA A 330 -3.01 -14.51 19.66
N SER A 331 -3.79 -15.34 20.35
CA SER A 331 -3.94 -16.74 19.93
C SER A 331 -4.56 -16.81 18.52
N PRO A 332 -4.17 -17.78 17.66
CA PRO A 332 -4.81 -17.95 16.35
C PRO A 332 -6.33 -18.14 16.41
N LEU A 333 -6.85 -18.64 17.54
CA LEU A 333 -8.28 -18.87 17.77
C LEU A 333 -8.95 -17.72 18.55
N HIS A 334 -8.29 -16.57 18.65
CA HIS A 334 -8.81 -15.43 19.40
C HIS A 334 -10.00 -14.78 18.68
N ARG A 335 -11.04 -14.40 19.44
CA ARG A 335 -12.31 -13.89 18.91
C ARG A 335 -12.19 -12.59 18.10
N THR A 336 -11.21 -11.74 18.41
CA THR A 336 -11.03 -10.43 17.76
C THR A 336 -10.29 -10.55 16.44
N ARG A 337 -9.74 -11.72 16.15
CA ARG A 337 -9.07 -11.96 14.88
C ARG A 337 -10.13 -12.07 13.79
N SER A 338 -9.94 -11.29 12.75
CA SER A 338 -10.73 -11.41 11.53
C SER A 338 -10.43 -12.75 10.86
N HIS A 339 -11.49 -13.49 10.53
CA HIS A 339 -11.39 -14.71 9.72
C HIS A 339 -11.30 -14.41 8.22
N VAL A 340 -11.52 -13.15 7.83
CA VAL A 340 -11.57 -12.71 6.43
C VAL A 340 -10.15 -12.44 5.92
N ASP A 341 -9.34 -11.71 6.69
CA ASP A 341 -7.96 -11.34 6.31
C ASP A 341 -6.93 -11.86 7.33
N PRO A 342 -6.79 -13.20 7.53
CA PRO A 342 -5.72 -13.74 8.34
C PRO A 342 -4.37 -13.52 7.65
N ALA A 343 -3.44 -12.79 8.25
CA ALA A 343 -2.11 -12.55 7.69
C ALA A 343 -1.00 -13.42 8.31
N VAL A 344 0.03 -13.71 7.52
CA VAL A 344 1.30 -14.29 7.98
C VAL A 344 2.41 -13.26 7.84
N PHE A 345 3.15 -13.09 8.93
CA PHE A 345 4.31 -12.22 9.00
C PHE A 345 5.58 -13.06 9.15
N ILE A 346 6.59 -12.77 8.33
CA ILE A 346 7.93 -13.30 8.51
C ILE A 346 8.79 -12.19 9.10
N LEU A 347 9.18 -12.35 10.36
CA LEU A 347 9.92 -11.36 11.13
C LEU A 347 11.33 -11.87 11.49
N ASP A 348 12.31 -10.98 11.50
CA ASP A 348 13.61 -11.26 12.11
C ASP A 348 13.50 -11.22 13.64
N LYS A 349 14.08 -12.21 14.32
CA LYS A 349 13.95 -12.38 15.77
C LYS A 349 14.68 -11.31 16.60
N GLN A 350 15.75 -10.71 16.07
CA GLN A 350 16.55 -9.72 16.81
C GLN A 350 16.11 -8.29 16.53
N THR A 351 15.69 -8.02 15.30
CA THR A 351 15.38 -6.66 14.86
C THR A 351 13.90 -6.38 14.73
N ASP A 352 13.04 -7.40 14.77
CA ASP A 352 11.61 -7.34 14.45
C ASP A 352 11.35 -6.71 13.07
N ARG A 353 12.31 -6.86 12.15
CA ARG A 353 12.17 -6.44 10.76
C ARG A 353 11.21 -7.39 10.05
N CYS A 354 10.24 -6.83 9.35
CA CYS A 354 9.37 -7.60 8.47
C CYS A 354 10.07 -7.86 7.15
N HIS A 355 10.22 -9.12 6.79
CA HIS A 355 10.82 -9.55 5.51
C HIS A 355 9.77 -9.92 4.48
N TYR A 356 8.68 -10.55 4.93
CA TYR A 356 7.61 -10.97 4.03
C TYR A 356 6.25 -10.85 4.72
N TYR A 357 5.27 -10.50 3.91
CA TYR A 357 3.88 -10.36 4.27
C TYR A 357 3.03 -11.08 3.24
N GLN A 358 2.09 -11.91 3.71
CA GLN A 358 1.10 -12.53 2.83
C GLN A 358 -0.21 -12.77 3.58
N ASP A 359 -1.31 -12.44 2.91
CA ASP A 359 -2.65 -12.80 3.33
C ASP A 359 -2.92 -14.29 3.09
N ILE A 360 -3.45 -14.97 4.10
CA ILE A 360 -3.96 -16.33 3.98
C ILE A 360 -5.42 -16.23 3.49
N PRO A 361 -5.79 -16.89 2.39
CA PRO A 361 -7.19 -17.00 2.01
C PRO A 361 -7.98 -17.75 3.10
N PRO A 362 -9.26 -17.40 3.31
CA PRO A 362 -10.08 -18.05 4.33
C PRO A 362 -10.19 -19.57 4.08
N ALA A 363 -10.37 -20.34 5.15
CA ALA A 363 -10.31 -21.81 5.15
C ALA A 363 -11.33 -22.54 4.25
N GLY A 364 -12.24 -21.81 3.59
CA GLY A 364 -13.14 -22.34 2.55
C GLY A 364 -12.60 -22.22 1.12
N GLY A 365 -11.43 -21.60 0.91
CA GLY A 365 -10.83 -21.41 -0.41
C GLY A 365 -10.05 -22.63 -0.91
N ARG A 366 -9.96 -22.78 -2.24
CA ARG A 366 -9.16 -23.82 -2.92
C ARG A 366 -7.66 -23.77 -2.58
N LYS A 367 -7.16 -22.62 -2.09
CA LYS A 367 -5.74 -22.40 -1.80
C LYS A 367 -5.45 -22.67 -0.32
N THR A 368 -4.87 -23.82 -0.01
CA THR A 368 -4.49 -24.22 1.37
C THR A 368 -3.00 -24.03 1.68
N SER A 369 -2.21 -23.52 0.73
CA SER A 369 -0.77 -23.37 0.84
C SER A 369 -0.32 -21.92 0.68
N ILE A 370 0.76 -21.59 1.37
CA ILE A 370 1.46 -20.30 1.30
C ILE A 370 2.79 -20.57 0.59
N ASN A 371 3.07 -19.82 -0.47
CA ASN A 371 4.31 -19.96 -1.24
C ASN A 371 5.25 -18.82 -0.86
N ILE A 372 6.41 -19.17 -0.33
CA ILE A 372 7.45 -18.21 0.05
C ILE A 372 8.62 -18.42 -0.88
N ASP A 373 9.04 -17.36 -1.56
CA ASP A 373 10.18 -17.40 -2.45
C ASP A 373 11.48 -17.50 -1.64
N PRO A 374 12.34 -18.49 -1.92
CA PRO A 374 13.55 -18.71 -1.13
C PRO A 374 14.58 -17.58 -1.30
N GLU A 375 14.51 -16.80 -2.39
CA GLU A 375 15.41 -15.68 -2.65
C GLU A 375 15.32 -14.61 -1.56
N LEU A 376 14.12 -14.38 -1.02
CA LEU A 376 13.90 -13.46 0.10
C LEU A 376 14.54 -13.93 1.42
N LEU A 377 14.89 -15.21 1.51
CA LEU A 377 15.51 -15.81 2.68
C LEU A 377 17.04 -15.85 2.58
N GLU A 378 17.62 -15.69 1.38
CA GLU A 378 19.08 -15.75 1.19
C GLU A 378 19.80 -14.56 1.86
N ASP A 379 19.14 -13.39 1.90
CA ASP A 379 19.67 -12.18 2.51
C ASP A 379 19.57 -12.16 4.05
N ILE A 380 18.92 -13.16 4.65
CA ILE A 380 18.71 -13.22 6.10
C ILE A 380 19.90 -13.92 6.76
N GLU A 381 20.82 -13.14 7.33
CA GLU A 381 21.97 -13.68 8.09
C GLU A 381 21.57 -14.26 9.47
N ASN A 382 20.37 -13.93 9.97
CA ASN A 382 19.87 -14.24 11.32
C ASN A 382 18.70 -15.25 11.34
N ASP A 383 18.29 -15.66 12.54
CA ASP A 383 17.08 -16.45 12.76
C ASP A 383 15.80 -15.65 12.40
N PHE A 384 15.02 -16.13 11.43
CA PHE A 384 13.67 -15.62 11.16
C PHE A 384 12.58 -16.45 11.84
N VAL A 385 11.43 -15.82 12.10
CA VAL A 385 10.25 -16.44 12.73
C VAL A 385 9.04 -16.19 11.84
N ILE A 386 8.33 -17.26 11.51
CA ILE A 386 7.05 -17.19 10.81
C ILE A 386 5.95 -17.12 11.87
N ARG A 387 5.16 -16.05 11.87
CA ARG A 387 4.11 -15.78 12.85
C ARG A 387 2.75 -15.65 12.18
N ASN A 388 1.79 -16.38 12.73
CA ASN A 388 0.36 -16.36 12.36
C ASN A 388 -0.52 -15.98 13.57
N ASP A 389 0.11 -15.52 14.64
CA ASP A 389 -0.49 -15.16 15.93
C ASP A 389 -0.60 -13.64 16.11
N LEU A 390 -0.43 -12.87 15.04
CA LEU A 390 -0.45 -11.41 15.09
C LEU A 390 -1.77 -10.89 14.51
N ILE A 391 -2.37 -9.93 15.22
CA ILE A 391 -3.50 -9.13 14.75
C ILE A 391 -2.96 -7.81 14.23
N ASP A 392 -3.39 -7.44 13.02
CA ASP A 392 -3.09 -6.14 12.45
C ASP A 392 -4.09 -5.08 12.92
N CYS A 393 -3.55 -3.97 13.41
CA CYS A 393 -4.34 -2.89 13.99
C CYS A 393 -4.48 -1.69 13.04
N HIS A 394 -3.76 -1.68 11.91
CA HIS A 394 -3.67 -0.51 11.00
C HIS A 394 -3.34 0.80 11.73
N VAL A 395 -2.39 0.72 12.66
CA VAL A 395 -1.77 1.86 13.32
C VAL A 395 -0.31 1.84 12.93
N ASP A 396 0.10 2.74 12.03
CA ASP A 396 1.44 2.74 11.48
C ASP A 396 2.13 4.07 11.67
N ILE A 397 3.39 4.05 12.08
CA ILE A 397 4.24 5.24 12.06
C ILE A 397 4.97 5.26 10.73
N CYS A 398 4.67 6.26 9.92
CA CYS A 398 5.17 6.43 8.57
C CYS A 398 6.19 7.56 8.49
N SER A 399 7.23 7.33 7.68
CA SER A 399 8.12 8.38 7.20
C SER A 399 7.43 9.17 6.05
N PRO A 400 7.79 10.45 5.83
CA PRO A 400 7.31 11.23 4.68
C PRO A 400 7.65 10.63 3.30
N HIS A 401 8.52 9.60 3.24
CA HIS A 401 8.78 8.85 2.02
C HIS A 401 7.63 7.95 1.58
N VAL A 402 6.74 7.54 2.49
CA VAL A 402 5.64 6.62 2.17
C VAL A 402 4.69 7.20 1.10
N PRO A 403 4.12 8.42 1.25
CA PRO A 403 3.31 9.04 0.21
C PRO A 403 4.04 9.16 -1.15
N GLN A 404 5.35 9.45 -1.15
CA GLN A 404 6.14 9.55 -2.38
C GLN A 404 6.23 8.20 -3.11
N ILE A 405 6.39 7.09 -2.37
CA ILE A 405 6.39 5.75 -2.95
C ILE A 405 5.03 5.40 -3.57
N PHE A 406 3.93 5.85 -2.96
CA PHE A 406 2.58 5.72 -3.53
C PHE A 406 2.40 6.57 -4.80
N GLN A 407 3.04 7.73 -4.87
CA GLN A 407 3.01 8.59 -6.06
C GLN A 407 3.81 8.01 -7.22
N GLU A 408 4.91 7.32 -6.95
CA GLU A 408 5.73 6.65 -7.97
C GLU A 408 5.06 5.35 -8.47
N ASN A 409 4.41 4.60 -7.58
CA ASN A 409 3.79 3.31 -7.88
C ASN A 409 2.26 3.41 -7.84
N PHE A 410 1.64 3.55 -9.02
CA PHE A 410 0.19 3.67 -9.16
C PHE A 410 -0.57 2.37 -8.82
N ASP A 411 0.11 1.23 -8.91
CA ASP A 411 -0.49 -0.09 -8.69
C ASP A 411 -0.82 -0.35 -7.21
N TYR A 412 -0.19 0.36 -6.27
CA TYR A 412 -0.49 0.22 -4.84
C TYR A 412 -1.83 0.86 -4.51
N GLN A 413 -2.87 0.03 -4.34
CA GLN A 413 -4.21 0.47 -3.95
C GLN A 413 -4.44 0.29 -2.44
N THR A 414 -4.01 -0.84 -1.90
CA THR A 414 -4.13 -1.18 -0.48
C THR A 414 -2.81 -1.04 0.28
N LEU A 415 -2.90 -0.82 1.59
CA LEU A 415 -1.73 -0.60 2.43
C LEU A 415 -0.94 -1.89 2.71
N ARG A 416 -1.57 -3.06 2.76
CA ARG A 416 -0.94 -4.31 3.20
C ARG A 416 -0.63 -5.25 2.05
N SER A 417 -1.66 -5.74 1.34
CA SER A 417 -1.49 -6.73 0.27
C SER A 417 -0.63 -6.21 -0.87
N ASP A 418 -0.70 -4.91 -1.17
CA ASP A 418 0.02 -4.31 -2.31
C ASP A 418 1.24 -3.54 -1.82
N PHE A 419 1.09 -2.56 -0.93
CA PHE A 419 2.20 -1.70 -0.53
C PHE A 419 3.25 -2.42 0.32
N VAL A 420 2.88 -3.06 1.44
CA VAL A 420 3.86 -3.77 2.29
C VAL A 420 4.49 -4.92 1.51
N LYS A 421 3.69 -5.75 0.83
CA LYS A 421 4.21 -6.84 0.01
C LYS A 421 5.12 -6.32 -1.11
N GLY A 422 4.68 -5.31 -1.86
CA GLY A 422 5.41 -4.73 -2.98
C GLY A 422 6.73 -4.09 -2.57
N VAL A 423 6.76 -3.36 -1.45
CA VAL A 423 8.01 -2.79 -0.91
C VAL A 423 8.97 -3.89 -0.48
N LEU A 424 8.47 -4.98 0.13
CA LEU A 424 9.30 -6.08 0.61
C LEU A 424 9.82 -6.97 -0.53
N THR A 425 9.07 -7.14 -1.62
CA THR A 425 9.49 -7.92 -2.80
C THR A 425 10.34 -7.11 -3.79
N SER A 426 10.33 -5.77 -3.68
CA SER A 426 11.04 -4.91 -4.63
C SER A 426 12.51 -4.74 -4.27
N ASP A 427 13.39 -5.31 -5.10
CA ASP A 427 14.85 -5.16 -4.96
C ASP A 427 15.36 -3.73 -5.22
N LEU A 428 14.58 -2.89 -5.91
CA LEU A 428 15.01 -1.56 -6.33
C LEU A 428 14.93 -0.53 -5.18
N LEU A 429 13.87 -0.59 -4.38
CA LEU A 429 13.56 0.41 -3.35
C LEU A 429 14.43 0.22 -2.10
N LYS A 430 14.86 -1.02 -1.79
CA LYS A 430 15.66 -1.40 -0.61
C LYS A 430 15.25 -0.71 0.70
N LYS A 431 13.95 -0.44 0.86
CA LYS A 431 13.39 0.15 2.07
C LYS A 431 13.05 -0.93 3.07
N THR A 432 13.11 -0.59 4.35
CA THR A 432 12.87 -1.54 5.44
C THR A 432 11.60 -1.17 6.22
N ILE A 433 10.89 -2.22 6.62
CA ILE A 433 9.66 -2.14 7.41
C ILE A 433 9.90 -2.92 8.71
N TYR A 434 9.52 -2.34 9.83
CA TYR A 434 9.63 -2.98 11.15
C TYR A 434 8.25 -3.22 11.75
N ALA A 435 8.11 -4.30 12.51
CA ALA A 435 6.91 -4.60 13.27
C ALA A 435 7.17 -4.37 14.76
N TYR A 436 6.34 -3.57 15.41
CA TYR A 436 6.29 -3.44 16.85
C TYR A 436 5.18 -4.35 17.38
N ILE A 437 5.57 -5.38 18.14
CA ILE A 437 4.64 -6.36 18.69
C ILE A 437 4.28 -5.96 20.12
N THR A 438 2.99 -5.73 20.39
CA THR A 438 2.51 -5.46 21.75
C THR A 438 2.38 -6.75 22.54
N GLU A 439 2.87 -6.71 23.79
CA GLU A 439 2.78 -7.82 24.74
C GLU A 439 1.59 -7.61 25.68
N GLY A 440 0.54 -8.44 25.53
CA GLY A 440 -0.54 -8.84 26.46
C GLY A 440 -1.30 -7.83 27.35
N ALA A 441 -0.69 -6.73 27.80
CA ALA A 441 -1.29 -5.70 28.63
C ALA A 441 -1.99 -4.61 27.81
N GLU A 442 -1.62 -4.49 26.53
CA GLU A 442 -2.14 -3.48 25.61
C GLU A 442 -3.06 -4.14 24.60
N TYR A 443 -4.22 -3.55 24.41
CA TYR A 443 -5.27 -3.96 23.48
C TYR A 443 -5.26 -3.01 22.28
N ALA A 444 -5.19 -3.57 21.09
CA ALA A 444 -5.51 -2.88 19.87
C ALA A 444 -6.23 -3.84 18.92
N ALA A 445 -7.32 -3.35 18.35
CA ALA A 445 -8.11 -4.08 17.39
C ALA A 445 -8.83 -3.11 16.45
N ARG A 446 -9.12 -3.58 15.24
CA ARG A 446 -9.82 -2.83 14.19
C ARG A 446 -11.17 -3.48 13.88
N VAL A 447 -12.17 -2.66 13.59
CA VAL A 447 -13.51 -3.10 13.22
C VAL A 447 -13.60 -3.35 11.70
N GLU A 448 -13.35 -4.58 11.27
CA GLU A 448 -13.35 -4.96 9.84
C GLU A 448 -14.66 -5.58 9.37
N SER A 449 -15.17 -6.51 10.17
CA SER A 449 -16.36 -7.33 9.91
C SER A 449 -17.34 -7.27 11.08
N TRP A 450 -18.54 -7.80 10.86
CA TRP A 450 -19.55 -7.92 11.92
C TRP A 450 -19.09 -8.78 13.11
N ASP A 451 -18.29 -9.81 12.85
CA ASP A 451 -17.69 -10.65 13.90
C ASP A 451 -16.70 -9.85 14.75
N THR A 452 -15.82 -9.08 14.10
CA THR A 452 -14.89 -8.21 14.83
C THR A 452 -15.63 -7.10 15.58
N TYR A 453 -16.74 -6.59 15.03
CA TYR A 453 -17.58 -5.61 15.71
C TYR A 453 -18.22 -6.19 16.98
N ASP A 454 -18.74 -7.42 16.93
CA ASP A 454 -19.26 -8.14 18.11
C ASP A 454 -18.15 -8.38 19.15
N ALA A 455 -16.99 -8.90 18.70
CA ALA A 455 -15.84 -9.16 19.55
C ALA A 455 -15.34 -7.90 20.27
N ILE A 456 -15.08 -6.82 19.52
CA ILE A 456 -14.57 -5.56 20.06
C ILE A 456 -15.60 -4.91 20.99
N SER A 457 -16.89 -4.95 20.65
CA SER A 457 -17.95 -4.44 21.53
C SER A 457 -17.98 -5.16 22.87
N GLN A 458 -17.84 -6.50 22.86
CA GLN A 458 -17.78 -7.28 24.09
C GLN A 458 -16.50 -6.99 24.89
N ASP A 459 -15.37 -6.78 24.23
CA ASP A 459 -14.09 -6.49 24.86
C ASP A 459 -14.08 -5.11 25.53
N VAL A 460 -14.69 -4.10 24.88
CA VAL A 460 -14.90 -2.76 25.46
C VAL A 460 -15.81 -2.84 26.70
N LEU A 461 -16.91 -3.61 26.64
CA LEU A 461 -17.79 -3.83 27.80
C LEU A 461 -17.09 -4.61 28.92
N ALA A 462 -16.23 -5.56 28.58
CA ALA A 462 -15.43 -6.33 29.53
C ALA A 462 -14.21 -5.57 30.07
N ARG A 463 -13.98 -4.33 29.62
CA ARG A 463 -12.88 -3.43 30.04
C ARG A 463 -11.48 -3.86 29.59
N TRP A 464 -11.36 -4.60 28.49
CA TRP A 464 -10.05 -4.92 27.90
C TRP A 464 -9.36 -3.66 27.36
N SER A 465 -10.13 -2.70 26.85
CA SER A 465 -9.66 -1.43 26.28
C SER A 465 -9.41 -0.33 27.33
N TYR A 466 -9.29 -0.64 28.63
CA TYR A 466 -9.10 0.37 29.68
C TYR A 466 -7.87 1.26 29.38
N PRO A 467 -7.96 2.60 29.41
CA PRO A 467 -9.02 3.43 30.00
C PRO A 467 -10.21 3.79 29.09
N LEU A 468 -10.20 3.37 27.81
CA LEU A 468 -11.29 3.64 26.86
C LEU A 468 -12.49 2.73 27.12
N VAL A 469 -13.26 3.08 28.14
CA VAL A 469 -14.45 2.35 28.59
C VAL A 469 -15.66 3.29 28.67
N PRO A 470 -16.90 2.78 28.55
CA PRO A 470 -18.09 3.65 28.48
C PRO A 470 -18.28 4.59 29.69
N ASP A 471 -17.85 4.18 30.89
CA ASP A 471 -17.91 4.96 32.12
C ASP A 471 -16.93 6.14 32.18
N MET A 472 -15.97 6.21 31.25
CA MET A 472 -15.14 7.41 31.06
C MET A 472 -15.95 8.57 30.48
N ASN A 473 -17.11 8.29 29.88
CA ASN A 473 -18.04 9.29 29.35
C ASN A 473 -17.45 10.23 28.30
N LEU A 474 -16.92 9.64 27.22
CA LEU A 474 -16.20 10.32 26.14
C LEU A 474 -16.97 11.50 25.50
N ILE A 475 -18.29 11.38 25.35
CA ILE A 475 -19.17 12.38 24.69
C ILE A 475 -20.03 13.15 25.70
N GLY A 476 -19.58 13.30 26.96
CA GLY A 476 -20.40 13.92 28.01
C GLY A 476 -21.66 13.11 28.34
N SER A 477 -21.61 11.80 28.09
CA SER A 477 -22.58 10.83 28.58
C SER A 477 -22.52 10.69 30.10
N SER A 478 -23.45 9.96 30.70
CA SER A 478 -23.49 9.72 32.14
C SER A 478 -23.59 8.24 32.50
N TYR A 479 -22.80 7.40 31.82
CA TYR A 479 -22.67 5.99 32.15
C TYR A 479 -22.10 5.80 33.55
N LYS A 480 -22.81 4.97 34.33
CA LYS A 480 -22.40 4.44 35.62
C LYS A 480 -22.15 2.95 35.48
N TYR A 481 -21.05 2.50 36.06
CA TYR A 481 -20.68 1.10 36.11
C TYR A 481 -21.32 0.40 37.32
N GLU A 482 -21.95 -0.74 37.08
CA GLU A 482 -22.48 -1.65 38.08
C GLU A 482 -21.74 -3.00 38.03
N PHE A 483 -21.90 -3.82 39.08
CA PHE A 483 -21.34 -5.17 39.14
C PHE A 483 -21.79 -6.00 37.93
N HIS A 484 -20.92 -6.89 37.45
CA HIS A 484 -21.16 -7.75 36.29
C HIS A 484 -21.09 -7.06 34.92
N HIS A 485 -20.29 -5.98 34.80
CA HIS A 485 -20.11 -5.24 33.54
C HIS A 485 -21.41 -4.65 32.99
N ILE A 486 -22.24 -4.12 33.88
CA ILE A 486 -23.50 -3.46 33.51
C ILE A 486 -23.24 -1.95 33.47
N TYR A 487 -23.59 -1.31 32.37
CA TYR A 487 -23.46 0.12 32.14
C TYR A 487 -24.83 0.75 31.98
N LYS A 488 -25.13 1.76 32.79
CA LYS A 488 -26.40 2.50 32.72
C LYS A 488 -26.16 3.99 32.65
N GLU A 489 -26.74 4.63 31.64
CA GLU A 489 -26.86 6.08 31.58
C GLU A 489 -27.96 6.60 32.54
N ASP A 490 -28.06 7.92 32.72
CA ASP A 490 -29.14 8.49 33.52
C ASP A 490 -30.52 8.37 32.85
N LYS A 491 -31.59 8.45 33.63
CA LYS A 491 -33.00 8.40 33.17
C LYS A 491 -33.41 7.10 32.48
N VAL A 492 -32.72 5.99 32.76
CA VAL A 492 -33.17 4.65 32.34
C VAL A 492 -34.30 4.18 33.25
N VAL A 493 -35.41 3.74 32.65
CA VAL A 493 -36.56 3.18 33.37
C VAL A 493 -36.58 1.67 33.20
N LEU A 494 -36.30 0.93 34.26
CA LEU A 494 -36.36 -0.53 34.28
C LEU A 494 -37.59 -1.01 35.05
N ALA A 495 -38.39 -1.88 34.45
CA ALA A 495 -39.46 -2.56 35.15
C ALA A 495 -38.92 -3.50 36.24
N GLN A 496 -39.68 -3.67 37.34
CA GLN A 496 -39.23 -4.43 38.52
C GLN A 496 -38.91 -5.91 38.23
N SER A 497 -39.58 -6.53 37.27
CA SER A 497 -39.36 -7.94 36.90
C SER A 497 -38.33 -8.13 35.77
N CYS A 498 -37.71 -7.06 35.28
CA CYS A 498 -36.67 -7.12 34.26
C CYS A 498 -35.40 -7.79 34.81
N ARG A 499 -34.74 -8.60 33.98
CA ARG A 499 -33.45 -9.24 34.28
C ARG A 499 -32.39 -8.69 33.35
N VAL A 500 -31.45 -7.94 33.91
CA VAL A 500 -30.28 -7.44 33.19
C VAL A 500 -29.10 -8.35 33.53
N GLY A 501 -28.57 -9.03 32.52
CA GLY A 501 -27.43 -9.94 32.57
C GLY A 501 -26.09 -9.22 32.41
N SER A 502 -25.01 -10.01 32.34
CA SER A 502 -23.64 -9.49 32.24
C SER A 502 -23.37 -8.75 30.95
N SER A 503 -22.39 -7.83 31.00
CA SER A 503 -21.82 -7.16 29.83
C SER A 503 -22.91 -6.49 29.00
N THR A 504 -23.72 -5.67 29.66
CA THR A 504 -24.84 -4.96 29.03
C THR A 504 -24.64 -3.46 29.16
N SER A 505 -25.02 -2.72 28.12
CA SER A 505 -25.07 -1.25 28.16
C SER A 505 -26.46 -0.75 27.81
N ILE A 506 -26.95 0.22 28.57
CA ILE A 506 -28.26 0.83 28.36
C ILE A 506 -28.10 2.34 28.30
N GLY A 507 -28.47 2.92 27.15
CA GLY A 507 -28.44 4.36 26.90
C GLY A 507 -29.55 5.15 27.62
N THR A 508 -29.39 6.47 27.63
CA THR A 508 -30.26 7.47 28.24
C THR A 508 -31.68 7.40 27.69
N ASN A 509 -32.66 7.73 28.54
CA ASN A 509 -34.09 7.77 28.23
C ASN A 509 -34.67 6.46 27.67
N THR A 510 -34.02 5.33 27.90
CA THR A 510 -34.51 4.03 27.46
C THR A 510 -35.46 3.44 28.49
N SER A 511 -36.59 2.90 28.02
CA SER A 511 -37.58 2.19 28.84
C SER A 511 -37.54 0.70 28.56
N VAL A 512 -37.55 -0.11 29.62
CA VAL A 512 -37.52 -1.58 29.52
C VAL A 512 -38.72 -2.18 30.26
N GLY A 513 -39.54 -2.91 29.51
CA GLY A 513 -40.77 -3.53 29.97
C GLY A 513 -40.59 -4.70 30.94
N ALA A 514 -41.72 -5.19 31.46
CA ALA A 514 -41.75 -6.26 32.45
C ALA A 514 -41.33 -7.61 31.86
N ASN A 515 -40.67 -8.45 32.67
CA ASN A 515 -40.23 -9.81 32.33
C ASN A 515 -39.24 -9.90 31.16
N THR A 516 -38.63 -8.77 30.78
CA THR A 516 -37.62 -8.71 29.72
C THR A 516 -36.27 -9.21 30.24
N ALA A 517 -35.52 -9.92 29.40
CA ALA A 517 -34.20 -10.45 29.70
C ALA A 517 -33.17 -9.94 28.69
N ILE A 518 -32.15 -9.23 29.17
CA ILE A 518 -31.09 -8.63 28.34
C ILE A 518 -29.75 -9.23 28.76
N GLU A 519 -28.97 -9.79 27.84
CA GLU A 519 -27.67 -10.39 28.13
C GLU A 519 -26.65 -10.08 27.01
N LYS A 520 -25.42 -9.70 27.38
CA LYS A 520 -24.29 -9.42 26.44
C LYS A 520 -24.67 -8.49 25.29
N SER A 521 -25.51 -7.49 25.55
CA SER A 521 -26.14 -6.67 24.51
C SER A 521 -25.93 -5.19 24.78
N SER A 522 -25.85 -4.40 23.72
CA SER A 522 -25.80 -2.94 23.80
C SER A 522 -27.11 -2.36 23.30
N ILE A 523 -27.71 -1.49 24.12
CA ILE A 523 -28.95 -0.77 23.80
C ILE A 523 -28.62 0.72 23.75
N GLY A 524 -28.94 1.33 22.60
CA GLY A 524 -28.79 2.75 22.33
C GLY A 524 -29.67 3.65 23.18
N ARG A 525 -29.69 4.92 22.82
CA ARG A 525 -30.44 5.99 23.48
C ARG A 525 -31.86 6.08 22.96
N ASN A 526 -32.77 6.57 23.81
CA ASN A 526 -34.19 6.77 23.51
C ASN A 526 -34.87 5.52 22.92
N CYS A 527 -34.54 4.34 23.43
CA CYS A 527 -35.16 3.10 22.97
C CYS A 527 -36.37 2.73 23.85
N GLU A 528 -37.37 2.11 23.24
CA GLU A 528 -38.54 1.59 23.94
C GLU A 528 -38.57 0.07 23.77
N VAL A 529 -38.35 -0.66 24.87
CA VAL A 529 -38.36 -2.13 24.87
C VAL A 529 -39.59 -2.62 25.61
N GLY A 530 -40.44 -3.37 24.91
CA GLY A 530 -41.69 -3.94 25.41
C GLY A 530 -41.53 -5.00 26.50
N ALA A 531 -42.64 -5.64 26.86
CA ALA A 531 -42.71 -6.72 27.83
C ALA A 531 -42.42 -8.09 27.21
N ASN A 532 -41.89 -9.00 28.02
CA ASN A 532 -41.51 -10.37 27.64
C ASN A 532 -40.51 -10.43 26.46
N VAL A 533 -39.62 -9.44 26.34
CA VAL A 533 -38.61 -9.41 25.28
C VAL A 533 -37.36 -10.17 25.72
N ILE A 534 -36.71 -10.87 24.80
CA ILE A 534 -35.42 -11.54 25.04
C ILE A 534 -34.39 -10.95 24.09
N VAL A 535 -33.36 -10.32 24.64
CA VAL A 535 -32.25 -9.73 23.87
C VAL A 535 -30.96 -10.42 24.30
N LYS A 536 -30.31 -11.13 23.37
CA LYS A 536 -29.05 -11.84 23.62
C LYS A 536 -28.02 -11.51 22.55
N ASN A 537 -26.82 -11.16 22.98
CA ASN A 537 -25.68 -10.89 22.10
C ASN A 537 -26.02 -9.97 20.91
N SER A 538 -26.83 -8.94 21.14
CA SER A 538 -27.40 -8.11 20.08
C SER A 538 -27.08 -6.64 20.29
N TYR A 539 -26.99 -5.92 19.18
CA TYR A 539 -26.62 -4.51 19.16
C TYR A 539 -27.78 -3.69 18.62
N ILE A 540 -28.41 -2.94 19.51
CA ILE A 540 -29.56 -2.10 19.22
C ILE A 540 -29.09 -0.65 19.27
N TRP A 541 -29.22 0.07 18.16
CA TRP A 541 -28.83 1.47 18.06
C TRP A 541 -29.92 2.42 18.55
N ASP A 542 -29.72 3.72 18.36
CA ASP A 542 -30.58 4.76 18.92
C ASP A 542 -31.99 4.80 18.29
N ASN A 543 -32.98 5.23 19.09
CA ASN A 543 -34.38 5.42 18.70
C ASN A 543 -35.06 4.15 18.15
N VAL A 544 -34.76 2.99 18.71
CA VAL A 544 -35.40 1.72 18.31
C VAL A 544 -36.60 1.44 19.21
N VAL A 545 -37.70 1.03 18.59
CA VAL A 545 -38.92 0.58 19.29
C VAL A 545 -39.08 -0.93 19.09
N ILE A 546 -39.10 -1.66 20.19
CA ILE A 546 -39.29 -3.11 20.23
C ILE A 546 -40.59 -3.38 20.99
N GLU A 547 -41.59 -3.94 20.31
CA GLU A 547 -42.88 -4.29 20.92
C GLU A 547 -42.81 -5.58 21.75
N ASP A 548 -43.96 -6.01 22.27
CA ASP A 548 -44.07 -7.13 23.19
C ASP A 548 -43.77 -8.50 22.54
N ASN A 549 -43.26 -9.43 23.35
CA ASN A 549 -43.00 -10.83 22.96
C ASN A 549 -42.00 -11.03 21.81
N VAL A 550 -41.06 -10.09 21.64
CA VAL A 550 -40.00 -10.16 20.61
C VAL A 550 -38.78 -10.92 21.13
N THR A 551 -38.12 -11.69 20.26
CA THR A 551 -36.83 -12.34 20.55
C THR A 551 -35.76 -11.90 19.57
N VAL A 552 -34.66 -11.34 20.09
CA VAL A 552 -33.51 -10.87 19.32
C VAL A 552 -32.26 -11.61 19.77
N GLU A 553 -31.69 -12.43 18.88
CA GLU A 553 -30.47 -13.20 19.15
C GLU A 553 -29.42 -12.95 18.07
N ASN A 554 -28.22 -12.50 18.45
CA ASN A 554 -27.09 -12.24 17.55
C ASN A 554 -27.47 -11.41 16.32
N ALA A 555 -28.19 -10.30 16.54
CA ALA A 555 -28.65 -9.41 15.48
C ALA A 555 -28.21 -7.96 15.73
N ILE A 556 -28.09 -7.21 14.64
CA ILE A 556 -27.77 -5.78 14.65
C ILE A 556 -29.00 -5.02 14.14
N VAL A 557 -29.48 -4.09 14.95
CA VAL A 557 -30.67 -3.28 14.68
C VAL A 557 -30.25 -1.83 14.55
N ALA A 558 -30.31 -1.28 13.34
CA ALA A 558 -29.97 0.12 13.11
C ALA A 558 -31.04 1.08 13.66
N GLY A 559 -30.71 2.37 13.69
CA GLY A 559 -31.54 3.38 14.35
C GLY A 559 -32.86 3.65 13.62
N ASN A 560 -33.83 4.18 14.38
CA ASN A 560 -35.19 4.48 13.93
C ASN A 560 -35.97 3.26 13.38
N THR A 561 -35.64 2.06 13.87
CA THR A 561 -36.30 0.81 13.46
C THR A 561 -37.46 0.49 14.41
N VAL A 562 -38.55 -0.05 13.87
CA VAL A 562 -39.69 -0.55 14.66
C VAL A 562 -39.82 -2.06 14.46
N ILE A 563 -39.77 -2.80 15.56
CA ILE A 563 -39.96 -4.26 15.58
C ILE A 563 -41.32 -4.54 16.23
N LYS A 564 -42.29 -5.01 15.43
CA LYS A 564 -43.64 -5.30 15.90
C LYS A 564 -43.74 -6.58 16.74
N GLU A 565 -44.88 -6.73 17.41
CA GLU A 565 -45.14 -7.80 18.38
C GLU A 565 -44.91 -9.20 17.80
N GLY A 566 -44.31 -10.07 18.61
CA GLY A 566 -44.09 -11.48 18.27
C GLY A 566 -43.03 -11.76 17.18
N ALA A 567 -42.31 -10.74 16.71
CA ALA A 567 -41.22 -10.93 15.75
C ALA A 567 -40.03 -11.67 16.36
N LYS A 568 -39.32 -12.46 15.53
CA LYS A 568 -38.14 -13.23 15.95
C LYS A 568 -36.97 -13.00 15.01
N LEU A 569 -35.91 -12.42 15.53
CA LEU A 569 -34.65 -12.21 14.82
C LEU A 569 -33.67 -13.32 15.17
N ARG A 570 -33.31 -14.10 14.17
CA ARG A 570 -32.30 -15.16 14.31
C ARG A 570 -30.89 -14.60 14.13
N LYS A 571 -29.92 -15.42 14.51
CA LYS A 571 -28.50 -15.11 14.44
C LYS A 571 -28.10 -14.70 13.03
N GLY A 572 -27.38 -13.60 12.92
CA GLY A 572 -26.88 -13.14 11.62
C GLY A 572 -27.72 -12.02 10.98
N ALA A 573 -28.88 -11.67 11.56
CA ALA A 573 -29.75 -10.68 10.96
C ALA A 573 -29.20 -9.26 11.13
N VAL A 574 -29.16 -8.50 10.03
CA VAL A 574 -28.77 -7.08 10.03
C VAL A 574 -29.93 -6.26 9.49
N ILE A 575 -30.44 -5.35 10.31
CA ILE A 575 -31.59 -4.51 9.97
C ILE A 575 -31.10 -3.08 9.74
N GLY A 576 -31.40 -2.56 8.55
CA GLY A 576 -31.07 -1.22 8.09
C GLY A 576 -31.83 -0.11 8.81
N TYR A 577 -31.42 1.14 8.56
CA TYR A 577 -32.07 2.31 9.12
C TYR A 577 -33.51 2.45 8.63
N ASN A 578 -34.40 2.94 9.50
CA ASN A 578 -35.82 3.20 9.19
C ASN A 578 -36.63 1.98 8.71
N VAL A 579 -36.20 0.77 9.03
CA VAL A 579 -36.93 -0.46 8.65
C VAL A 579 -38.05 -0.75 9.66
N THR A 580 -39.17 -1.27 9.19
CA THR A 580 -40.25 -1.78 10.06
C THR A 580 -40.45 -3.27 9.81
N ILE A 581 -40.37 -4.06 10.87
CA ILE A 581 -40.60 -5.51 10.80
C ILE A 581 -42.02 -5.80 11.27
N GLY A 582 -42.78 -6.52 10.43
CA GLY A 582 -44.16 -6.92 10.66
C GLY A 582 -44.34 -7.87 11.85
N ALA A 583 -45.55 -7.90 12.39
CA ALA A 583 -45.90 -8.70 13.56
C ALA A 583 -45.76 -10.21 13.27
N GLY A 584 -45.25 -10.97 14.25
CA GLY A 584 -45.13 -12.43 14.17
C GLY A 584 -44.12 -12.98 13.16
N LYS A 585 -43.39 -12.12 12.44
CA LYS A 585 -42.45 -12.54 11.39
C LYS A 585 -41.14 -13.07 11.97
N VAL A 586 -40.60 -14.11 11.34
CA VAL A 586 -39.29 -14.67 11.68
C VAL A 586 -38.30 -14.31 10.58
N ILE A 587 -37.28 -13.53 10.94
CA ILE A 587 -36.15 -13.25 10.04
C ILE A 587 -35.14 -14.39 10.16
N SER A 588 -34.80 -15.01 9.03
CA SER A 588 -33.82 -16.09 8.96
C SER A 588 -32.40 -15.59 9.20
N SER A 589 -31.49 -16.54 9.44
CA SER A 589 -30.09 -16.23 9.68
C SER A 589 -29.42 -15.58 8.47
N ASN A 590 -28.49 -14.66 8.73
CA ASN A 590 -27.71 -13.90 7.74
C ASN A 590 -28.51 -13.02 6.76
N VAL A 591 -29.80 -12.75 7.04
CA VAL A 591 -30.60 -11.85 6.19
C VAL A 591 -30.29 -10.39 6.52
N LYS A 592 -30.05 -9.61 5.47
CA LYS A 592 -29.88 -8.16 5.54
C LYS A 592 -31.11 -7.46 4.97
N VAL A 593 -31.70 -6.53 5.71
CA VAL A 593 -32.93 -5.81 5.31
C VAL A 593 -32.65 -4.31 5.23
N VAL A 594 -33.14 -3.63 4.20
CA VAL A 594 -32.95 -2.19 3.95
C VAL A 594 -34.25 -1.49 3.64
N ASP A 595 -34.33 -0.18 3.87
CA ASP A 595 -35.51 0.64 3.51
C ASP A 595 -35.61 0.85 1.99
N LYS A 596 -34.52 1.30 1.35
CA LYS A 596 -34.45 1.56 -0.09
C LYS A 596 -33.48 0.62 -0.78
N PRO A 597 -33.76 0.17 -2.03
CA PRO A 597 -32.77 -0.52 -2.82
C PRO A 597 -31.60 0.43 -3.10
N VAL A 598 -30.38 -0.01 -2.78
CA VAL A 598 -29.16 0.76 -3.00
C VAL A 598 -28.90 0.81 -4.51
N LYS A 599 -29.00 1.98 -5.14
CA LYS A 599 -28.58 2.18 -6.54
C LYS A 599 -27.05 2.02 -6.63
N LYS A 600 -26.57 1.24 -7.59
CA LYS A 600 -25.13 1.08 -7.84
C LYS A 600 -24.65 2.22 -8.74
N ASP A 601 -23.60 2.92 -8.33
CA ASP A 601 -22.75 3.63 -9.27
C ASP A 601 -21.81 2.60 -9.91
N THR A 602 -22.26 1.95 -11.00
CA THR A 602 -21.37 1.15 -11.85
C THR A 602 -20.39 2.10 -12.55
N GLY A 603 -19.24 2.32 -11.90
CA GLY A 603 -18.09 3.00 -12.47
C GLY A 603 -17.39 2.13 -13.52
N SER A 604 -18.03 1.94 -14.67
CA SER A 604 -17.40 1.45 -15.90
C SER A 604 -18.30 1.82 -17.08
N GLY A 605 -18.19 3.07 -17.53
CA GLY A 605 -18.89 3.58 -18.69
C GLY A 605 -18.03 4.68 -19.31
N VAL A 606 -17.56 4.39 -20.51
CA VAL A 606 -16.77 5.25 -21.39
C VAL A 606 -17.37 6.66 -21.46
N PHE A 607 -16.50 7.66 -21.57
CA PHE A 607 -16.86 9.01 -21.98
C PHE A 607 -17.62 8.95 -23.32
N ASP A 608 -18.96 8.97 -23.26
CA ASP A 608 -19.78 9.48 -24.36
C ASP A 608 -20.25 10.87 -23.93
N ASP A 609 -19.53 11.87 -24.44
CA ASP A 609 -20.09 13.19 -24.72
C ASP A 609 -21.21 12.96 -25.74
N ASP A 610 -22.47 13.06 -25.30
CA ASP A 610 -23.53 13.67 -26.10
C ASP A 610 -24.64 14.15 -25.18
N ASP A 611 -24.69 15.47 -25.04
CA ASP A 611 -25.84 16.24 -24.57
C ASP A 611 -27.04 15.98 -25.50
N GLU A 612 -27.97 15.10 -25.13
CA GLU A 612 -29.35 15.21 -25.58
C GLU A 612 -30.33 15.08 -24.40
N GLU A 613 -31.14 16.12 -24.25
CA GLU A 613 -32.25 16.24 -23.30
C GLU A 613 -33.30 15.13 -23.55
N ASP A 614 -33.22 14.02 -22.82
CA ASP A 614 -34.30 13.04 -22.81
C ASP A 614 -35.23 13.22 -21.60
N GLN A 615 -36.28 14.00 -21.86
CA GLN A 615 -37.55 13.96 -21.13
C GLN A 615 -38.22 12.60 -21.37
N ASN A 616 -37.86 11.59 -20.57
CA ASN A 616 -38.66 10.37 -20.40
C ASN A 616 -38.59 9.89 -18.94
N GLU A 617 -39.20 10.66 -18.06
CA GLU A 617 -39.73 10.14 -16.79
C GLU A 617 -40.96 9.26 -17.08
N GLU A 618 -40.75 8.01 -17.51
CA GLU A 618 -41.83 7.00 -17.47
C GLU A 618 -41.34 5.66 -16.87
N ASN A 619 -41.76 5.44 -15.61
CA ASN A 619 -42.20 4.15 -15.06
C ASN A 619 -41.22 2.95 -15.07
N PHE A 620 -40.14 3.00 -14.29
CA PHE A 620 -39.70 1.78 -13.59
C PHE A 620 -40.51 1.63 -12.30
N GLN A 621 -41.42 0.66 -12.31
CA GLN A 621 -42.46 0.44 -11.32
C GLN A 621 -41.93 0.30 -9.89
N ALA A 622 -42.51 1.14 -9.01
CA ALA A 622 -42.90 0.91 -7.62
C ALA A 622 -41.88 0.31 -6.63
N ASN A 623 -41.73 1.01 -5.50
CA ASN A 623 -41.26 0.49 -4.21
C ASN A 623 -41.75 -0.96 -3.96
N ALA A 624 -40.94 -1.96 -4.33
CA ALA A 624 -41.24 -3.35 -4.06
C ALA A 624 -40.86 -3.62 -2.60
N ILE A 625 -41.79 -3.30 -1.69
CA ILE A 625 -41.72 -3.81 -0.32
C ILE A 625 -41.82 -5.33 -0.42
N ASP A 626 -40.81 -6.06 0.06
CA ASP A 626 -40.86 -7.52 0.11
C ASP A 626 -41.75 -7.95 1.26
N VAL A 627 -43.07 -7.96 1.01
CA VAL A 627 -44.09 -8.41 1.96
C VAL A 627 -43.79 -9.81 2.48
N ASP A 628 -43.17 -10.67 1.66
CA ASP A 628 -42.77 -12.02 2.03
C ASP A 628 -41.63 -12.07 3.05
N ILE A 629 -40.81 -11.02 3.18
CA ILE A 629 -39.67 -10.98 4.10
C ILE A 629 -39.98 -10.15 5.33
N VAL A 630 -40.60 -8.97 5.17
CA VAL A 630 -40.91 -8.07 6.29
C VAL A 630 -42.33 -8.21 6.85
N GLY A 631 -43.24 -8.90 6.14
CA GLY A 631 -44.65 -9.06 6.51
C GLY A 631 -45.57 -7.98 5.93
N GLU A 632 -46.89 -8.21 5.95
CA GLU A 632 -47.94 -7.30 5.39
C GLU A 632 -47.88 -5.88 5.98
N ASP A 633 -47.33 -5.79 7.18
CA ASP A 633 -47.26 -4.64 8.05
C ASP A 633 -45.87 -4.00 8.11
N GLY A 634 -44.92 -4.57 7.37
CA GLY A 634 -43.51 -4.21 7.37
C GLY A 634 -43.12 -3.32 6.19
N ALA A 635 -42.05 -2.57 6.36
CA ALA A 635 -41.45 -1.72 5.34
C ALA A 635 -39.96 -2.04 5.25
N GLY A 636 -39.56 -2.66 4.14
CA GLY A 636 -38.18 -3.00 3.84
C GLY A 636 -38.06 -3.98 2.67
N VAL A 637 -36.88 -4.00 2.07
CA VAL A 637 -36.45 -4.85 0.95
C VAL A 637 -35.28 -5.69 1.41
N MET A 638 -35.19 -6.94 0.97
CA MET A 638 -33.98 -7.74 1.22
C MET A 638 -32.81 -7.17 0.42
N TYR A 639 -31.67 -7.00 1.08
CA TYR A 639 -30.44 -6.64 0.40
C TYR A 639 -29.73 -7.90 -0.11
N LEU A 640 -29.68 -8.06 -1.43
CA LEU A 640 -28.87 -9.05 -2.12
C LEU A 640 -27.52 -8.40 -2.48
N SER A 641 -26.42 -9.05 -2.15
CA SER A 641 -25.07 -8.55 -2.48
C SER A 641 -24.59 -9.10 -3.83
N ASP A 642 -23.89 -8.28 -4.61
CA ASP A 642 -23.44 -8.59 -5.98
C ASP A 642 -22.54 -9.82 -6.15
N ARG A 643 -21.93 -10.33 -5.07
CA ARG A 643 -21.21 -11.61 -5.10
C ARG A 643 -22.10 -12.83 -5.40
N GLU A 644 -23.40 -12.63 -5.56
CA GLU A 644 -24.34 -13.67 -6.02
C GLU A 644 -24.64 -13.60 -7.53
N PHE A 645 -24.24 -12.53 -8.24
CA PHE A 645 -24.62 -12.32 -9.66
C PHE A 645 -23.47 -12.33 -10.68
N ASP A 646 -22.20 -12.13 -10.27
CA ASP A 646 -21.06 -12.09 -11.21
C ASP A 646 -20.35 -13.44 -11.44
N ASP A 647 -20.77 -14.51 -10.75
CA ASP A 647 -20.15 -15.85 -10.87
C ASP A 647 -21.14 -16.89 -11.41
N GLU A 648 -21.62 -16.73 -12.65
CA GLU A 648 -22.25 -17.87 -13.38
C GLU A 648 -21.22 -18.94 -13.81
N SER A 649 -19.93 -18.75 -13.51
CA SER A 649 -18.87 -19.73 -13.75
C SER A 649 -18.11 -20.22 -12.51
N GLU A 650 -18.50 -19.84 -11.29
CA GLU A 650 -17.97 -20.47 -10.07
C GLU A 650 -19.10 -21.12 -9.24
N SER A 651 -19.06 -22.46 -9.22
CA SER A 651 -19.94 -23.35 -8.45
C SER A 651 -20.47 -22.77 -7.12
N GLU A 652 -21.80 -22.82 -6.98
CA GLU A 652 -22.74 -22.34 -5.95
C GLU A 652 -22.44 -22.61 -4.45
N SER A 653 -21.18 -22.75 -4.04
CA SER A 653 -20.81 -23.09 -2.65
C SER A 653 -19.87 -22.09 -1.96
N ALA A 654 -19.32 -21.12 -2.69
CA ALA A 654 -18.41 -20.11 -2.15
C ALA A 654 -19.08 -18.78 -1.74
N SER A 655 -20.24 -18.46 -2.33
CA SER A 655 -20.95 -17.17 -2.14
C SER A 655 -21.63 -17.02 -0.78
N LEU A 656 -21.99 -18.12 -0.10
CA LEU A 656 -22.72 -18.10 1.17
C LEU A 656 -21.85 -17.85 2.41
N ASN A 657 -20.52 -18.01 2.32
CA ASN A 657 -19.66 -18.01 3.50
C ASN A 657 -19.03 -16.64 3.83
N ASN A 658 -18.84 -15.77 2.84
CA ASN A 658 -18.19 -14.46 3.02
C ASN A 658 -19.11 -13.40 3.68
N SER A 659 -20.41 -13.67 3.77
CA SER A 659 -21.42 -12.80 4.39
C SER A 659 -21.97 -13.34 5.72
N SER A 660 -21.47 -14.50 6.17
CA SER A 660 -21.98 -15.18 7.35
C SER A 660 -21.34 -14.65 8.64
N LEU A 661 -22.17 -14.30 9.63
CA LEU A 661 -21.79 -13.97 11.01
C LEU A 661 -21.31 -15.22 11.80
N ILE A 662 -21.11 -16.37 11.13
CA ILE A 662 -20.77 -17.66 11.76
C ILE A 662 -19.91 -18.49 10.81
N TYR A 663 -18.59 -18.51 11.02
CA TYR A 663 -17.79 -19.68 10.68
C TYR A 663 -17.99 -20.75 11.78
N GLN A 664 -18.67 -21.84 11.44
CA GLN A 664 -18.82 -22.99 12.34
C GLN A 664 -17.45 -23.66 12.57
N MET A 665 -16.89 -23.47 13.76
CA MET A 665 -15.72 -24.20 14.30
C MET A 665 -15.87 -25.74 14.31
N SER A 666 -17.07 -26.28 14.08
CA SER A 666 -17.36 -27.71 14.26
C SER A 666 -16.81 -28.65 13.18
N ASN A 667 -16.25 -28.13 12.08
CA ASN A 667 -15.67 -28.97 11.01
C ASN A 667 -14.14 -28.94 10.91
N LEU A 668 -13.44 -28.30 11.85
CA LEU A 668 -11.98 -28.32 11.92
C LEU A 668 -11.50 -29.56 12.72
N ASN A 669 -11.51 -30.72 12.06
CA ASN A 669 -10.67 -31.83 12.48
C ASN A 669 -9.22 -31.44 12.17
N VAL A 670 -8.53 -30.89 13.17
CA VAL A 670 -7.10 -30.57 13.11
C VAL A 670 -6.33 -31.89 12.97
N SER A 671 -5.85 -32.18 11.77
CA SER A 671 -4.80 -33.18 11.55
C SER A 671 -3.44 -32.48 11.52
N ASP A 672 -2.56 -32.90 12.42
CA ASP A 672 -1.20 -32.37 12.68
C ASP A 672 -0.15 -32.75 11.59
N ASP A 673 -0.58 -33.17 10.40
CA ASP A 673 0.30 -33.68 9.34
C ASP A 673 0.25 -32.77 8.11
N SER A 674 0.97 -31.64 8.12
CA SER A 674 1.32 -30.90 6.88
C SER A 674 2.47 -29.92 7.08
N ILE A 675 3.66 -30.45 7.43
CA ILE A 675 4.93 -29.81 7.07
C ILE A 675 5.58 -30.73 6.03
N ALA A 676 5.29 -30.48 4.75
CA ALA A 676 6.01 -31.10 3.64
C ALA A 676 6.73 -30.00 2.86
N SER A 677 8.06 -29.98 2.97
CA SER A 677 8.93 -29.11 2.18
C SER A 677 8.95 -29.59 0.73
N VAL A 678 8.24 -28.89 -0.16
CA VAL A 678 8.37 -29.11 -1.61
C VAL A 678 9.58 -28.32 -2.10
N THR A 679 10.74 -28.97 -2.17
CA THR A 679 11.92 -28.41 -2.85
C THR A 679 11.84 -28.76 -4.34
N LYS A 680 11.37 -27.82 -5.18
CA LYS A 680 11.46 -27.95 -6.65
C LYS A 680 12.90 -27.68 -7.08
N LYS A 681 13.69 -28.75 -7.25
CA LYS A 681 15.04 -28.67 -7.82
C LYS A 681 14.92 -28.68 -9.36
N LYS A 682 15.05 -27.51 -10.01
CA LYS A 682 15.17 -27.42 -11.48
C LYS A 682 16.41 -28.18 -11.95
N MET A 683 16.25 -29.41 -12.46
CA MET A 683 17.26 -30.06 -13.30
C MET A 683 16.85 -29.87 -14.77
N LYS A 684 17.61 -29.04 -15.50
CA LYS A 684 17.63 -29.06 -16.96
C LYS A 684 18.02 -30.48 -17.42
N ARG A 685 17.09 -31.23 -18.01
CA ARG A 685 17.40 -32.46 -18.75
C ARG A 685 17.23 -32.20 -20.24
N HIS A 686 18.35 -32.07 -20.94
CA HIS A 686 18.39 -32.36 -22.37
C HIS A 686 18.05 -33.84 -22.57
N GLY A 687 16.91 -34.11 -23.20
CA GLY A 687 16.50 -35.45 -23.59
C GLY A 687 17.00 -35.80 -24.98
N ARG A 688 18.06 -36.61 -25.06
CA ARG A 688 18.37 -37.43 -26.24
C ARG A 688 17.90 -38.85 -25.91
N HIS A 689 17.00 -39.39 -26.73
CA HIS A 689 16.41 -40.72 -26.58
C HIS A 689 17.45 -41.80 -26.25
N ASN A 690 17.23 -42.58 -25.18
CA ASN A 690 17.35 -44.03 -25.29
C ASN A 690 16.65 -44.81 -24.18
N SER A 691 16.07 -45.93 -24.62
CA SER A 691 15.40 -46.97 -23.83
C SER A 691 16.32 -47.66 -22.81
N ARG A 692 15.78 -47.96 -21.60
CA ARG A 692 15.77 -49.29 -20.95
C ARG A 692 15.40 -49.23 -19.45
N SER A 693 14.29 -49.90 -19.14
CA SER A 693 13.91 -50.60 -17.90
C SER A 693 14.93 -50.67 -16.74
N SER A 694 14.53 -50.27 -15.53
CA SER A 694 14.43 -51.19 -14.38
C SER A 694 13.56 -50.64 -13.25
N ARG A 695 12.88 -51.58 -12.59
CA ARG A 695 11.84 -51.42 -11.57
C ARG A 695 12.41 -50.93 -10.23
N ARG A 696 11.64 -50.11 -9.52
CA ARG A 696 11.40 -50.30 -8.07
C ARG A 696 10.08 -49.61 -7.69
N MET A 697 9.16 -50.43 -7.21
CA MET A 697 7.84 -50.09 -6.69
C MET A 697 7.89 -49.91 -5.18
N SER A 698 7.22 -48.89 -4.66
CA SER A 698 6.48 -48.88 -3.38
C SER A 698 5.81 -47.51 -3.25
N ALA A 699 4.50 -47.40 -3.51
CA ALA A 699 3.41 -47.43 -2.52
C ALA A 699 3.49 -46.21 -1.59
N THR A 700 2.70 -45.15 -1.76
CA THR A 700 1.23 -45.09 -1.83
C THR A 700 0.79 -43.86 -2.65
N SER A 701 0.07 -44.07 -3.75
CA SER A 701 -0.61 -43.02 -4.52
C SER A 701 -2.09 -43.35 -4.59
N VAL A 702 -2.87 -42.77 -3.68
CA VAL A 702 -4.32 -42.65 -3.83
C VAL A 702 -4.63 -41.24 -4.29
N LEU A 703 -4.68 -41.14 -5.62
CA LEU A 703 -5.54 -40.28 -6.43
C LEU A 703 -6.29 -39.14 -5.71
N SER A 704 -5.77 -37.92 -5.88
CA SER A 704 -6.57 -36.78 -6.35
C SER A 704 -5.78 -36.14 -7.50
N THR A 705 -5.86 -36.80 -8.65
CA THR A 705 -5.64 -36.14 -9.94
C THR A 705 -6.74 -35.12 -10.10
N ASP A 706 -6.43 -33.86 -9.86
CA ASP A 706 -6.98 -32.74 -10.61
C ASP A 706 -6.30 -31.43 -10.15
N PHE A 707 -5.70 -30.78 -11.14
CA PHE A 707 -5.17 -29.42 -11.24
C PHE A 707 -3.73 -29.12 -10.78
N GLU A 708 -3.02 -28.54 -11.74
CA GLU A 708 -1.66 -27.97 -11.74
C GLU A 708 -0.51 -28.96 -11.97
N GLU A 709 -0.60 -29.74 -13.04
CA GLU A 709 0.58 -29.83 -13.93
C GLU A 709 0.90 -28.38 -14.33
N GLU A 710 2.11 -27.90 -14.01
CA GLU A 710 2.65 -26.69 -14.63
C GLU A 710 2.48 -26.89 -16.13
N GLU A 711 1.48 -26.24 -16.73
CA GLU A 711 1.30 -26.22 -18.18
C GLU A 711 2.64 -25.74 -18.73
N GLU A 712 3.44 -26.65 -19.30
CA GLU A 712 4.43 -26.22 -20.27
C GLU A 712 3.63 -25.36 -21.25
N GLU A 713 3.94 -24.07 -21.34
CA GLU A 713 3.21 -23.11 -22.15
C GLU A 713 3.25 -23.60 -23.60
N ASP A 714 2.24 -24.38 -23.98
CA ASP A 714 2.15 -24.97 -25.30
C ASP A 714 1.88 -23.84 -26.27
N PHE A 715 2.92 -23.42 -26.98
CA PHE A 715 2.86 -22.35 -27.97
C PHE A 715 1.66 -22.51 -28.91
N ASN A 716 1.38 -23.74 -29.34
CA ASN A 716 0.23 -24.03 -30.21
C ASN A 716 -1.11 -23.71 -29.56
N LYS A 717 -1.30 -24.01 -28.26
CA LYS A 717 -2.56 -23.73 -27.56
C LYS A 717 -2.78 -22.21 -27.43
N GLU A 718 -1.76 -21.47 -27.03
CA GLU A 718 -1.84 -20.01 -26.85
C GLU A 718 -1.93 -19.27 -28.19
N ALA A 719 -1.16 -19.69 -29.20
CA ALA A 719 -1.20 -19.11 -30.54
C ALA A 719 -2.55 -19.34 -31.22
N VAL A 720 -3.14 -20.53 -31.09
CA VAL A 720 -4.50 -20.80 -31.60
C VAL A 720 -5.53 -19.92 -30.90
N ALA A 721 -5.49 -19.83 -29.56
CA ALA A 721 -6.40 -18.98 -28.79
C ALA A 721 -6.26 -17.49 -29.15
N THR A 722 -5.04 -17.03 -29.43
CA THR A 722 -4.77 -15.65 -29.85
C THR A 722 -5.41 -15.35 -31.20
N VAL A 723 -5.25 -16.24 -32.18
CA VAL A 723 -5.85 -16.08 -33.51
C VAL A 723 -7.38 -16.19 -33.44
N GLU A 724 -7.92 -17.10 -32.63
CA GLU A 724 -9.38 -17.20 -32.40
C GLU A 724 -9.94 -15.92 -31.78
N ARG A 725 -9.31 -15.38 -30.72
CA ARG A 725 -9.67 -14.08 -30.11
C ARG A 725 -9.62 -12.95 -31.13
N ALA A 726 -8.59 -12.91 -31.97
CA ALA A 726 -8.45 -11.91 -33.03
C ALA A 726 -9.58 -11.99 -34.06
N ILE A 727 -10.01 -13.21 -34.42
CA ILE A 727 -11.15 -13.43 -35.34
C ILE A 727 -12.48 -13.01 -34.71
N GLU A 728 -12.70 -13.30 -33.42
CA GLU A 728 -13.94 -12.95 -32.71
C GLU A 728 -14.11 -11.44 -32.52
N ASN A 729 -13.04 -10.78 -32.09
CA ASN A 729 -13.03 -9.34 -31.84
C ASN A 729 -12.82 -8.52 -33.13
N LYS A 730 -12.63 -9.17 -34.28
CA LYS A 730 -12.32 -8.55 -35.59
C LYS A 730 -11.15 -7.57 -35.50
N HIS A 731 -10.04 -8.03 -34.93
CA HIS A 731 -8.82 -7.23 -34.89
C HIS A 731 -8.28 -6.96 -36.30
N ASP A 732 -7.54 -5.85 -36.45
CA ASP A 732 -6.75 -5.61 -37.64
C ASP A 732 -5.67 -6.70 -37.81
N LEU A 733 -5.41 -7.10 -39.07
CA LEU A 733 -4.41 -8.13 -39.40
C LEU A 733 -3.02 -7.82 -38.84
N ASP A 734 -2.65 -6.53 -38.81
CA ASP A 734 -1.35 -6.09 -38.31
C ASP A 734 -1.23 -6.26 -36.78
N THR A 735 -2.32 -6.07 -36.03
CA THR A 735 -2.35 -6.26 -34.56
C THR A 735 -2.24 -7.74 -34.21
N ALA A 736 -3.03 -8.59 -34.89
CA ALA A 736 -2.96 -10.04 -34.70
C ALA A 736 -1.56 -10.59 -35.02
N LEU A 737 -0.92 -10.05 -36.07
CA LEU A 737 0.44 -10.43 -36.45
C LEU A 737 1.49 -9.93 -35.45
N LEU A 738 1.30 -8.75 -34.85
CA LEU A 738 2.19 -8.26 -33.80
C LEU A 738 2.14 -9.20 -32.58
N GLU A 739 0.95 -9.56 -32.12
CA GLU A 739 0.76 -10.49 -30.99
C GLU A 739 1.41 -11.84 -31.28
N LEU A 740 1.18 -12.41 -32.47
CA LEU A 740 1.74 -13.69 -32.85
C LEU A 740 3.28 -13.64 -32.98
N ASN A 741 3.83 -12.55 -33.52
CA ASN A 741 5.28 -12.36 -33.54
C ASN A 741 5.87 -12.20 -32.14
N THR A 742 5.17 -11.51 -31.22
CA THR A 742 5.65 -11.40 -29.83
C THR A 742 5.65 -12.77 -29.14
N LEU A 743 4.61 -13.59 -29.33
CA LEU A 743 4.54 -14.97 -28.82
C LEU A 743 5.63 -15.86 -29.41
N ARG A 744 5.88 -15.73 -30.72
CA ARG A 744 6.98 -16.46 -31.38
C ARG A 744 8.33 -16.09 -30.79
N MET A 745 8.57 -14.80 -30.52
CA MET A 745 9.83 -14.32 -29.95
C MET A 745 9.99 -14.72 -28.48
N SER A 746 8.91 -14.74 -27.68
CA SER A 746 8.96 -15.14 -26.27
C SER A 746 9.26 -16.63 -26.12
N MET A 747 8.66 -17.48 -26.97
CA MET A 747 8.84 -18.94 -26.93
C MET A 747 10.00 -19.44 -27.81
N ASN A 748 10.63 -18.54 -28.58
CA ASN A 748 11.71 -18.85 -29.54
C ASN A 748 11.33 -19.99 -30.51
N VAL A 749 10.14 -19.85 -31.11
CA VAL A 749 9.51 -20.84 -31.99
C VAL A 749 9.77 -20.53 -33.48
N THR A 750 9.76 -21.55 -34.33
CA THR A 750 9.96 -21.42 -35.78
C THR A 750 8.71 -20.87 -36.50
N TYR A 751 8.88 -20.32 -37.71
CA TYR A 751 7.73 -19.88 -38.52
C TYR A 751 6.85 -21.06 -39.00
N HIS A 752 7.38 -22.28 -39.02
CA HIS A 752 6.60 -23.49 -39.33
C HIS A 752 5.51 -23.75 -38.28
N GLU A 753 5.88 -23.75 -37.00
CA GLU A 753 4.93 -23.94 -35.89
C GLU A 753 3.89 -22.79 -35.81
N VAL A 754 4.30 -21.57 -36.14
CA VAL A 754 3.39 -20.41 -36.29
C VAL A 754 2.35 -20.65 -37.39
N ARG A 755 2.78 -21.13 -38.56
CA ARG A 755 1.87 -21.48 -39.67
C ARG A 755 0.95 -22.62 -39.26
N GLN A 756 1.44 -23.61 -38.53
CA GLN A 756 0.64 -24.71 -37.99
C GLN A 756 -0.48 -24.20 -37.07
N ALA A 757 -0.15 -23.37 -36.08
CA ALA A 757 -1.14 -22.83 -35.15
C ALA A 757 -2.16 -21.90 -35.83
N THR A 758 -1.74 -21.06 -36.77
CA THR A 758 -2.64 -20.15 -37.50
C THR A 758 -3.60 -20.90 -38.41
N VAL A 759 -3.12 -21.90 -39.15
CA VAL A 759 -3.97 -22.76 -39.98
C VAL A 759 -4.94 -23.56 -39.11
N GLU A 760 -4.47 -24.12 -37.99
CA GLU A 760 -5.32 -24.86 -37.06
C GLU A 760 -6.46 -23.99 -36.49
N ALA A 761 -6.16 -22.74 -36.09
CA ALA A 761 -7.16 -21.79 -35.61
C ALA A 761 -8.20 -21.43 -36.68
N ILE A 762 -7.75 -21.14 -37.90
CA ILE A 762 -8.63 -20.82 -39.04
C ILE A 762 -9.55 -22.01 -39.33
N VAL A 763 -9.01 -23.22 -39.37
CA VAL A 763 -9.79 -24.44 -39.64
C VAL A 763 -10.79 -24.74 -38.52
N ARG A 764 -10.40 -24.64 -37.24
CA ARG A 764 -11.32 -24.78 -36.10
C ARG A 764 -12.47 -23.78 -36.17
N ARG A 765 -12.19 -22.55 -36.57
CA ARG A 765 -13.23 -21.53 -36.73
C ARG A 765 -14.19 -21.82 -37.88
N ILE A 766 -13.69 -22.33 -39.01
CA ILE A 766 -14.54 -22.79 -40.13
C ILE A 766 -15.47 -23.89 -39.62
N VAL A 767 -14.95 -24.87 -38.87
CA VAL A 767 -15.73 -25.95 -38.28
C VAL A 767 -16.80 -25.42 -37.32
N HIS A 768 -16.47 -24.43 -36.48
CA HIS A 768 -17.44 -23.79 -35.58
C HIS A 768 -18.62 -23.13 -36.32
N PHE A 769 -18.37 -22.47 -37.45
CA PHE A 769 -19.45 -21.88 -38.26
C PHE A 769 -20.35 -22.93 -38.90
N ILE A 770 -19.78 -24.09 -39.25
CA ILE A 770 -20.50 -25.25 -39.80
C ILE A 770 -21.35 -25.91 -38.72
N THR A 771 -20.80 -26.19 -37.53
CA THR A 771 -21.55 -26.83 -36.43
C THR A 771 -22.70 -25.97 -35.91
N THR A 772 -22.59 -24.66 -36.06
CA THR A 772 -23.63 -23.69 -35.67
C THR A 772 -24.64 -23.41 -36.81
N ASP A 773 -24.52 -24.09 -37.97
CA ASP A 773 -25.38 -23.97 -39.17
C ASP A 773 -25.56 -22.52 -39.70
N THR A 774 -24.61 -21.64 -39.41
CA THR A 774 -24.72 -20.21 -39.76
C THR A 774 -24.38 -19.90 -41.22
N LEU A 775 -23.46 -20.66 -41.82
CA LEU A 775 -23.02 -20.52 -43.22
C LEU A 775 -22.72 -21.88 -43.84
N ASN A 776 -22.93 -21.99 -45.16
CA ASN A 776 -22.50 -23.15 -45.95
C ASN A 776 -20.96 -23.24 -45.97
N VAL A 777 -20.42 -24.47 -46.04
CA VAL A 777 -18.97 -24.78 -46.05
C VAL A 777 -18.18 -23.92 -47.04
N ARG A 778 -18.76 -23.69 -48.24
CA ARG A 778 -18.13 -22.89 -49.29
C ARG A 778 -18.04 -21.41 -48.94
N ASP A 779 -19.09 -20.87 -48.32
CA ASP A 779 -19.19 -19.45 -48.02
C ASP A 779 -18.39 -19.12 -46.75
N ALA A 780 -18.41 -20.02 -45.76
CA ALA A 780 -17.62 -19.90 -44.53
C ALA A 780 -16.11 -19.93 -44.79
N SER A 781 -15.64 -20.90 -45.57
CA SER A 781 -14.21 -20.99 -45.95
C SER A 781 -13.77 -19.79 -46.78
N ALA A 782 -14.55 -19.39 -47.79
CA ALA A 782 -14.24 -18.22 -48.61
C ALA A 782 -14.17 -16.93 -47.79
N LYS A 783 -15.08 -16.73 -46.83
CA LYS A 783 -15.10 -15.52 -45.99
C LYS A 783 -13.87 -15.44 -45.09
N ILE A 784 -13.54 -16.51 -44.37
CA ILE A 784 -12.43 -16.49 -43.42
C ILE A 784 -11.09 -16.39 -44.14
N PHE A 785 -10.88 -17.11 -45.24
CA PHE A 785 -9.65 -16.98 -46.03
C PHE A 785 -9.54 -15.62 -46.72
N ASN A 786 -10.65 -14.97 -47.10
CA ASN A 786 -10.62 -13.61 -47.63
C ASN A 786 -10.17 -12.57 -46.58
N GLU A 787 -10.64 -12.70 -45.35
CA GLU A 787 -10.30 -11.78 -44.26
C GLU A 787 -8.91 -12.06 -43.69
N TRP A 788 -8.56 -13.34 -43.48
CA TRP A 788 -7.37 -13.75 -42.72
C TRP A 788 -6.22 -14.32 -43.57
N GLY A 789 -6.43 -14.54 -44.87
CA GLY A 789 -5.38 -15.01 -45.78
C GLY A 789 -4.18 -14.07 -45.86
N GLY A 790 -4.38 -12.78 -45.60
CA GLY A 790 -3.31 -11.78 -45.54
C GLY A 790 -2.24 -12.03 -44.47
N LEU A 791 -2.53 -12.83 -43.43
CA LEU A 791 -1.56 -13.20 -42.40
C LEU A 791 -0.38 -14.01 -42.98
N PHE A 792 -0.65 -14.89 -43.94
CA PHE A 792 0.37 -15.79 -44.48
C PHE A 792 1.43 -15.08 -45.32
N ARG A 793 1.10 -13.94 -45.95
CA ARG A 793 2.03 -13.15 -46.78
C ARG A 793 3.30 -12.72 -46.03
N ARG A 794 3.21 -12.54 -44.71
CA ARG A 794 4.34 -12.11 -43.87
C ARG A 794 4.97 -13.25 -43.05
N GLN A 795 4.42 -14.46 -43.14
CA GLN A 795 4.94 -15.68 -42.49
C GLN A 795 5.76 -16.55 -43.45
N ILE A 796 5.61 -16.31 -44.75
CA ILE A 796 6.30 -17.00 -45.84
C ILE A 796 7.41 -16.08 -46.35
N PHE A 797 8.65 -16.58 -46.38
CA PHE A 797 9.81 -15.83 -46.89
C PHE A 797 10.51 -16.55 -48.05
N SER A 798 10.36 -17.87 -48.13
CA SER A 798 10.98 -18.73 -49.14
C SER A 798 9.93 -19.54 -49.92
N GLU A 799 10.31 -20.04 -51.10
CA GLU A 799 9.49 -20.94 -51.90
C GLU A 799 9.20 -22.27 -51.16
N GLU A 800 10.17 -22.74 -50.35
CA GLU A 800 10.00 -23.93 -49.49
C GLU A 800 8.92 -23.71 -48.41
N ASP A 801 8.76 -22.48 -47.89
CA ASP A 801 7.70 -22.16 -46.92
C ASP A 801 6.30 -22.20 -47.53
N GLN A 802 6.16 -21.95 -48.85
CA GLN A 802 4.87 -22.05 -49.55
C GLN A 802 4.42 -23.51 -49.66
N GLN A 803 5.36 -24.41 -49.95
CA GLN A 803 5.11 -25.86 -50.01
C GLN A 803 4.74 -26.40 -48.62
N ASP A 804 5.46 -25.93 -47.59
CA ASP A 804 5.18 -26.26 -46.20
C ASP A 804 3.78 -25.79 -45.76
N LEU A 805 3.36 -24.57 -46.12
CA LEU A 805 2.01 -24.09 -45.83
C LEU A 805 0.93 -24.98 -46.48
N ALA A 806 1.12 -25.37 -47.74
CA ALA A 806 0.19 -26.27 -48.42
C ALA A 806 0.10 -27.65 -47.74
N GLN A 807 1.23 -28.16 -47.23
CA GLN A 807 1.27 -29.40 -46.45
C GLN A 807 0.55 -29.25 -45.10
N ILE A 808 0.80 -28.18 -44.35
CA ILE A 808 0.16 -27.91 -43.06
C ILE A 808 -1.37 -27.82 -43.22
N ILE A 809 -1.86 -27.14 -44.27
CA ILE A 809 -3.30 -27.06 -44.55
C ILE A 809 -3.86 -28.46 -44.85
N GLN A 810 -3.13 -29.29 -45.58
CA GLN A 810 -3.55 -30.67 -45.85
C GLN A 810 -3.62 -31.51 -44.57
N GLU A 811 -2.64 -31.37 -43.67
CA GLU A 811 -2.59 -32.06 -42.37
C GLU A 811 -3.70 -31.59 -41.43
N ALA A 812 -3.94 -30.27 -41.34
CA ALA A 812 -5.02 -29.70 -40.54
C ALA A 812 -6.41 -30.06 -41.10
N CYS A 813 -6.57 -30.19 -42.41
CA CYS A 813 -7.82 -30.68 -42.99
C CYS A 813 -8.01 -32.19 -42.79
N ALA A 814 -6.94 -32.96 -42.55
CA ALA A 814 -7.04 -34.39 -42.31
C ALA A 814 -7.52 -34.74 -40.89
N THR A 815 -7.42 -33.81 -39.93
CA THR A 815 -7.89 -33.99 -38.55
C THR A 815 -9.37 -33.65 -38.35
N VAL A 816 -10.01 -33.00 -39.34
CA VAL A 816 -11.43 -32.59 -39.34
C VAL A 816 -12.34 -33.71 -39.86
N ASP A 817 -13.66 -33.62 -39.62
CA ASP A 817 -14.65 -34.63 -40.01
C ASP A 817 -14.73 -34.90 -41.52
N HIS A 818 -14.89 -36.18 -41.88
CA HIS A 818 -14.73 -36.70 -43.25
C HIS A 818 -15.63 -36.08 -44.35
N GLU A 819 -16.71 -35.36 -44.02
CA GLU A 819 -17.68 -34.87 -45.02
C GLU A 819 -17.28 -33.53 -45.67
N TYR A 820 -16.44 -32.71 -45.03
CA TYR A 820 -16.16 -31.34 -45.47
C TYR A 820 -14.69 -31.08 -45.86
N ASN A 821 -13.79 -32.00 -45.53
CA ASN A 821 -12.34 -31.82 -45.67
C ASN A 821 -11.87 -31.58 -47.12
N GLU A 822 -12.47 -32.29 -48.08
CA GLU A 822 -12.10 -32.20 -49.50
C GLU A 822 -12.43 -30.81 -50.09
N MET A 823 -13.54 -30.22 -49.65
CA MET A 823 -13.98 -28.89 -50.10
C MET A 823 -13.19 -27.77 -49.44
N ILE A 824 -12.88 -27.89 -48.15
CA ILE A 824 -12.10 -26.88 -47.41
C ILE A 824 -10.70 -26.75 -48.01
N LEU A 825 -10.01 -27.88 -48.29
CA LEU A 825 -8.67 -27.85 -48.89
C LEU A 825 -8.67 -27.21 -50.28
N CYS A 826 -9.61 -27.60 -51.16
CA CYS A 826 -9.68 -27.07 -52.52
C CYS A 826 -9.94 -25.56 -52.53
N ILE A 827 -10.83 -25.06 -51.67
CA ILE A 827 -11.15 -23.63 -51.60
C ILE A 827 -10.01 -22.84 -50.96
N ALA A 828 -9.36 -23.38 -49.92
CA ALA A 828 -8.20 -22.75 -49.30
C ALA A 828 -7.08 -22.52 -50.32
N LEU A 829 -6.71 -23.53 -51.10
CA LEU A 829 -5.68 -23.42 -52.13
C LEU A 829 -6.09 -22.47 -53.27
N GLN A 830 -7.33 -22.55 -53.74
CA GLN A 830 -7.84 -21.61 -54.74
C GLN A 830 -7.78 -20.15 -54.27
N LYS A 831 -8.08 -19.90 -52.99
CA LYS A 831 -8.05 -18.54 -52.41
C LYS A 831 -6.64 -18.04 -52.14
N LEU A 832 -5.74 -18.90 -51.66
CA LEU A 832 -4.33 -18.53 -51.48
C LEU A 832 -3.64 -18.23 -52.82
N TYR A 833 -4.00 -18.97 -53.87
CA TYR A 833 -3.57 -18.68 -55.24
C TYR A 833 -4.13 -17.34 -55.75
N GLN A 834 -5.45 -17.07 -55.60
CA GLN A 834 -6.05 -15.79 -55.99
C GLN A 834 -5.47 -14.56 -55.25
N MET A 835 -4.84 -14.75 -54.10
CA MET A 835 -4.21 -13.70 -53.29
C MET A 835 -2.72 -13.51 -53.57
N ASP A 836 -2.17 -14.25 -54.54
CA ASP A 836 -0.75 -14.31 -54.87
C ASP A 836 0.12 -14.68 -53.65
N ILE A 837 -0.36 -15.62 -52.81
CA ILE A 837 0.40 -16.11 -51.63
C ILE A 837 1.18 -17.38 -51.97
N ILE A 838 0.61 -18.24 -52.84
CA ILE A 838 1.24 -19.47 -53.31
C ILE A 838 1.28 -19.42 -54.84
N GLU A 839 2.47 -19.63 -55.41
CA GLU A 839 2.70 -19.69 -56.85
C GLU A 839 2.41 -21.09 -57.42
N GLU A 840 2.11 -21.17 -58.72
CA GLU A 840 1.69 -22.38 -59.43
C GLU A 840 2.75 -23.50 -59.35
N ASP A 841 4.02 -23.14 -59.59
CA ASP A 841 5.17 -24.06 -59.49
C ASP A 841 5.26 -24.75 -58.12
N ASN A 842 4.95 -24.01 -57.05
CA ASN A 842 4.99 -24.53 -55.68
C ASN A 842 3.79 -25.44 -55.36
N ILE A 843 2.63 -25.19 -55.99
CA ILE A 843 1.48 -26.10 -55.91
C ILE A 843 1.81 -27.43 -56.60
N TYR A 844 2.47 -27.39 -57.76
CA TYR A 844 2.92 -28.61 -58.46
C TYR A 844 3.99 -29.36 -57.68
N ALA A 845 4.97 -28.65 -57.12
CA ALA A 845 6.01 -29.24 -56.29
C ALA A 845 5.42 -29.93 -55.05
N TRP A 846 4.46 -29.29 -54.38
CA TRP A 846 3.72 -29.89 -53.27
C TRP A 846 2.89 -31.11 -53.71
N TRP A 847 2.18 -31.02 -54.84
CA TRP A 847 1.35 -32.11 -55.36
C TRP A 847 2.16 -33.39 -55.64
N ASN A 848 3.36 -33.21 -56.20
CA ASN A 848 4.30 -34.28 -56.55
C ASN A 848 5.16 -34.78 -55.37
N SER A 849 5.13 -34.11 -54.22
CA SER A 849 5.94 -34.47 -53.04
C SER A 849 5.48 -35.80 -52.39
N GLU A 850 6.42 -36.64 -51.95
CA GLU A 850 6.09 -37.92 -51.29
C GLU A 850 5.41 -37.74 -49.92
N ALA A 851 5.72 -36.65 -49.21
CA ALA A 851 5.17 -36.33 -47.88
C ALA A 851 3.64 -36.20 -47.89
N SER A 852 3.12 -35.69 -48.99
CA SER A 852 1.70 -35.41 -49.17
C SER A 852 0.82 -36.63 -49.48
N VAL A 853 1.44 -37.80 -49.75
CA VAL A 853 0.81 -39.09 -50.09
C VAL A 853 0.96 -40.12 -48.95
N ALA A 854 1.62 -39.75 -47.85
CA ALA A 854 2.08 -40.68 -46.80
C ALA A 854 0.95 -41.41 -46.04
N THR A 855 -0.22 -40.79 -45.87
CA THR A 855 -1.34 -41.34 -45.06
C THR A 855 -2.62 -41.51 -45.88
N GLU A 856 -3.40 -42.57 -45.61
CA GLU A 856 -4.66 -42.85 -46.34
C GLU A 856 -5.70 -41.73 -46.20
N ALA A 857 -5.72 -41.02 -45.06
CA ALA A 857 -6.52 -39.83 -44.85
C ALA A 857 -6.10 -38.68 -45.79
N LEU A 858 -4.80 -38.41 -45.91
CA LEU A 858 -4.25 -37.36 -46.78
C LEU A 858 -4.55 -37.59 -48.27
N LYS A 859 -4.62 -38.85 -48.70
CA LYS A 859 -5.01 -39.22 -50.08
C LYS A 859 -6.46 -38.92 -50.40
N LYS A 860 -7.37 -39.04 -49.43
CA LYS A 860 -8.80 -38.75 -49.62
C LYS A 860 -9.05 -37.25 -49.76
N VAL A 861 -8.40 -36.43 -48.93
CA VAL A 861 -8.54 -34.95 -48.97
C VAL A 861 -8.19 -34.36 -50.35
N ARG A 862 -7.36 -35.06 -51.15
CA ARG A 862 -6.94 -34.64 -52.50
C ARG A 862 -7.98 -34.84 -53.60
N GLY A 863 -9.08 -35.55 -53.35
CA GLY A 863 -10.03 -35.97 -54.38
C GLY A 863 -10.59 -34.81 -55.21
N VAL A 864 -11.10 -33.78 -54.55
CA VAL A 864 -11.65 -32.57 -55.22
C VAL A 864 -10.54 -31.66 -55.75
N THR A 865 -9.44 -31.53 -55.00
CA THR A 865 -8.28 -30.69 -55.36
C THR A 865 -7.61 -31.13 -56.67
N ALA A 866 -7.69 -32.41 -57.04
CA ALA A 866 -7.16 -32.92 -58.31
C ALA A 866 -7.76 -32.20 -59.53
N SER A 867 -9.06 -31.91 -59.51
CA SER A 867 -9.74 -31.17 -60.58
C SER A 867 -9.27 -29.72 -60.71
N PHE A 868 -8.83 -29.12 -59.60
CA PHE A 868 -8.27 -27.77 -59.59
C PHE A 868 -6.84 -27.74 -60.14
N VAL A 869 -6.01 -28.73 -59.79
CA VAL A 869 -4.65 -28.87 -60.33
C VAL A 869 -4.67 -29.14 -61.84
N GLU A 870 -5.60 -29.97 -62.32
CA GLU A 870 -5.80 -30.21 -63.78
C GLU A 870 -6.25 -28.94 -64.51
N TRP A 871 -7.07 -28.10 -63.87
CA TRP A 871 -7.46 -26.80 -64.42
C TRP A 871 -6.27 -25.82 -64.52
N LEU A 872 -5.39 -25.79 -63.52
CA LEU A 872 -4.17 -24.97 -63.56
C LEU A 872 -3.26 -25.38 -64.72
N GLN A 873 -3.04 -26.68 -64.91
CA GLN A 873 -2.21 -27.21 -66.01
C GLN A 873 -2.75 -26.86 -67.39
N ASN A 874 -4.06 -26.96 -67.60
CA ASN A 874 -4.68 -26.60 -68.87
C ASN A 874 -4.61 -25.09 -69.16
N THR A 875 -4.61 -24.25 -68.12
CA THR A 875 -4.54 -22.78 -68.27
C THR A 875 -3.12 -22.34 -68.64
N GLU A 876 -2.09 -23.05 -68.15
CA GLU A 876 -0.69 -22.85 -68.51
C GLU A 876 -0.44 -23.21 -69.99
N GLU A 877 -0.91 -24.38 -70.44
CA GLU A 877 -0.79 -24.82 -71.84
C GLU A 877 -1.44 -23.83 -72.84
N GLU A 878 -2.60 -23.25 -72.49
CA GLU A 878 -3.25 -22.21 -73.33
C GLU A 878 -2.45 -20.89 -73.35
N SER A 879 -1.74 -20.55 -72.28
CA SER A 879 -0.94 -19.31 -72.18
C SER A 879 0.40 -19.39 -72.92
N GLU A 880 1.01 -20.58 -72.98
CA GLU A 880 2.22 -20.83 -73.79
C GLU A 880 1.89 -20.79 -75.29
N GLU A 881 0.73 -21.34 -75.72
CA GLU A 881 0.27 -21.31 -77.12
C GLU A 881 -0.10 -19.90 -77.63
N GLU A 882 -0.44 -18.93 -76.77
CA GLU A 882 -0.66 -17.53 -77.16
C GLU A 882 0.65 -16.69 -77.24
N SER A 883 1.77 -17.22 -76.71
CA SER A 883 3.05 -16.51 -76.62
C SER A 883 4.07 -16.87 -77.73
N ASP A 884 3.83 -17.95 -78.47
CA ASP A 884 4.54 -18.38 -79.70
C ASP A 884 3.85 -17.86 -80.99
#